data_AF-A0A4Y9Y2T5-F1
#
_entry.id   AF-A0A4Y9Y2T5-F1
#
_cell.length_a   1.000
_cell.length_b   1.000
_cell.length_c   1.000
_cell.angle_alpha   90.00
_cell.angle_beta   90.00
_cell.angle_gamma   90.00
#
_symmetry.space_group_name_H-M   'P 1'
#
loop_
_entity.id
_entity.type
_entity.pdbx_description
1 polymer ?
#
loop_
_entity_poly.entity_id
_entity_poly.type
_entity_poly.pdbx_seq_one_letter_code
_entity_poly.pdbx_strand_id
1 'polypeptide(L)'
;MLAVRVLLAALVASVQFARVLAWANDWEAGNNCTIQPLGEGLDDTDQIEGAIARCGHYGTTVISEGVYNVTRKMMWDLVESRVDLRGYLNFTANLPYWMNPDNTYRVVYIQDQASWFVVTGRDFTIDAHNTGGIIGNGQYWWNWYGTTSRLDGDGRPIAFTLWRVLRGVVKDFRIEGQPFWCNTVAESQDVVYDGMYCNATNTNPEYYGHNVVPNTDGIDTFRADNVTMLNWDITLGDDCLAIKGNSTNIYAQNITCRGGNGIAFGSLGQYANLFDHVENVTLEDIRLLHIDPEIQPNMGSAVYFKSWSGTAIGHPPDNGGGGSGLVTNVTVRNAELYNVSLPIHVYQTNGAHPGDSLSTLQFADLSFYNFTGTSSGSTIVNLACSPAAPCPGMVFEDINITPTRTIHNLDKVQGGDPRSFLASLHHHPAIVYNNSRFLSMASRAYLDVYIGDRDAHARAEAEYSATATLLSKNAHIYGLPATPPELSEEQRDVLRELDSSMQMRFEPPSPLLAGRLIFELDPSPGLAKTRANFIALCTGEKGMCKNAPNKKLHYLDCPIHRIVKDFVAQGGDVTRGDGSGGESIYGGKFNDEEEGLKKKLARGSLVMANSGKNTNSSQFFVVLTGDSTRITKMQGKYVVFGVLEEGYEVLSRLGDVGSADGKPVSLCFARTFVSAFQYFADNKTCTLEPLGSGQDDTSQIEAAIALCGHYGTTVFAPGEYNVTRKMTWDLVESRVDLHGYLNFVADLPYWMYPENTYRVIFIQSQASWFVITGNDFVVDAHNTGGIIGNGQYWWSWYGNGTRIDGDGRPVALTVYRALRGTIANFRIEGQPFWCNAVAESQSVVYDGMYCNATNADPLYYNQNIVWNTDGIDTFRSDNITLLNWDITLGDDCIAIKGNSTNVYAKNITCTGGTGIAFGSLGQYYNLYDNVENITLEDITMIRPDPTIQPYMEHGVYLKSWTGTTIGFPPAEGGGGPGTTTGVIARNFNLDNVTYPIQLYQTNSGHAGDAPSKYQFGGLTFVNFTGTASTDLRKNSHRTTAQHAIDGLVASG
;
A
#
# COMPACT_ATOMS: atom_id res chain seq x y z
N MET A 1 -15.12 -56.11 -23.95
CA MET A 1 -15.04 -54.64 -23.86
C MET A 1 -15.65 -54.05 -22.59
N LEU A 2 -16.72 -54.63 -22.01
CA LEU A 2 -17.30 -54.11 -20.76
C LEU A 2 -16.47 -54.45 -19.50
N ALA A 3 -15.89 -55.65 -19.42
CA ALA A 3 -15.07 -56.07 -18.26
C ALA A 3 -13.75 -55.30 -18.09
N VAL A 4 -13.15 -54.81 -19.19
CA VAL A 4 -11.90 -54.03 -19.15
C VAL A 4 -12.14 -52.60 -18.65
N ARG A 5 -13.33 -52.02 -18.89
CA ARG A 5 -13.70 -50.69 -18.39
C ARG A 5 -14.01 -50.70 -16.88
N VAL A 6 -14.56 -51.80 -16.36
CA VAL A 6 -14.83 -51.94 -14.92
C VAL A 6 -13.54 -52.19 -14.13
N LEU A 7 -12.57 -52.93 -14.67
CA LEU A 7 -11.26 -53.10 -14.03
C LEU A 7 -10.41 -51.82 -14.03
N LEU A 8 -10.49 -50.98 -15.08
CA LEU A 8 -9.79 -49.68 -15.09
C LEU A 8 -10.40 -48.70 -14.07
N ALA A 9 -11.72 -48.69 -13.92
CA ALA A 9 -12.40 -47.83 -12.93
C ALA A 9 -12.08 -48.25 -11.47
N ALA A 10 -11.96 -49.56 -11.21
CA ALA A 10 -11.58 -50.07 -9.90
C ALA A 10 -10.11 -49.79 -9.55
N LEU A 11 -9.20 -49.81 -10.54
CA LEU A 11 -7.78 -49.45 -10.32
C LEU A 11 -7.62 -47.95 -10.03
N VAL A 12 -8.34 -47.09 -10.74
CA VAL A 12 -8.32 -45.63 -10.54
C VAL A 12 -8.93 -45.25 -9.16
N ALA A 13 -9.99 -45.95 -8.73
CA ALA A 13 -10.57 -45.76 -7.40
C ALA A 13 -9.62 -46.21 -6.27
N SER A 14 -8.84 -47.28 -6.47
CA SER A 14 -7.88 -47.77 -5.46
C SER A 14 -6.63 -46.86 -5.31
N VAL A 15 -6.23 -46.15 -6.37
CA VAL A 15 -5.13 -45.18 -6.30
C VAL A 15 -5.59 -43.85 -5.67
N GLN A 16 -6.88 -43.50 -5.78
CA GLN A 16 -7.44 -42.35 -5.08
C GLN A 16 -7.76 -42.63 -3.59
N PHE A 17 -8.18 -43.83 -3.21
CA PHE A 17 -8.40 -44.17 -1.80
C PHE A 17 -7.12 -44.29 -0.97
N ALA A 18 -5.99 -44.67 -1.59
CA ALA A 18 -4.68 -44.64 -0.94
C ALA A 18 -4.14 -43.22 -0.74
N ARG A 19 -4.64 -42.23 -1.49
CA ARG A 19 -4.31 -40.80 -1.30
C ARG A 19 -5.07 -40.16 -0.14
N VAL A 20 -6.27 -40.64 0.19
CA VAL A 20 -7.12 -40.05 1.25
C VAL A 20 -6.70 -40.48 2.66
N LEU A 21 -6.09 -41.64 2.85
CA LEU A 21 -5.66 -42.10 4.18
C LEU A 21 -4.33 -41.50 4.68
N ALA A 22 -3.60 -40.75 3.84
CA ALA A 22 -2.41 -40.00 4.26
C ALA A 22 -2.73 -38.60 4.82
N TRP A 23 -4.00 -38.17 4.80
CA TRP A 23 -4.43 -36.82 5.16
C TRP A 23 -5.03 -36.71 6.57
N ALA A 24 -5.02 -37.80 7.35
CA ALA A 24 -5.75 -37.86 8.62
C ALA A 24 -4.86 -37.93 9.87
N ASN A 25 -3.53 -37.98 9.76
CA ASN A 25 -2.63 -37.97 10.91
C ASN A 25 -1.47 -37.03 10.61
N ASP A 26 -1.46 -35.83 11.22
CA ASP A 26 -0.27 -35.05 11.64
C ASP A 26 -0.57 -33.54 11.85
N TRP A 27 -1.72 -33.17 12.46
CA TRP A 27 -2.06 -31.75 12.74
C TRP A 27 -1.63 -31.24 14.14
N GLU A 28 -0.49 -31.68 14.66
CA GLU A 28 0.03 -31.25 15.98
C GLU A 28 1.44 -30.63 15.95
N ALA A 29 1.91 -30.12 14.82
CA ALA A 29 3.12 -29.29 14.76
C ALA A 29 2.88 -28.09 13.84
N GLY A 30 3.36 -26.90 14.20
CA GLY A 30 3.20 -25.67 13.38
C GLY A 30 3.48 -25.94 11.90
N ASN A 31 2.69 -25.34 11.01
CA ASN A 31 2.65 -25.62 9.57
C ASN A 31 4.03 -25.39 8.92
N ASN A 32 4.88 -26.42 9.01
CA ASN A 32 6.20 -26.47 8.43
C ASN A 32 6.14 -27.36 7.20
N CYS A 33 6.17 -26.74 6.02
CA CYS A 33 6.21 -27.45 4.76
C CYS A 33 7.66 -27.57 4.34
N THR A 34 8.20 -28.79 4.30
CA THR A 34 9.51 -29.03 3.68
C THR A 34 9.31 -29.79 2.38
N ILE A 35 9.79 -29.22 1.28
CA ILE A 35 9.80 -29.88 -0.03
C ILE A 35 11.23 -30.10 -0.51
N GLN A 36 11.36 -31.08 -1.41
CA GLN A 36 12.58 -31.48 -2.10
C GLN A 36 12.26 -31.51 -3.60
N PRO A 37 13.21 -31.27 -4.50
CA PRO A 37 12.92 -31.33 -5.93
C PRO A 37 12.49 -32.74 -6.33
N LEU A 38 11.51 -32.87 -7.23
CA LEU A 38 11.01 -34.15 -7.70
C LEU A 38 12.07 -34.93 -8.49
N GLY A 39 13.02 -34.21 -9.09
CA GLY A 39 14.11 -34.75 -9.90
C GLY A 39 14.19 -34.12 -11.27
N GLU A 40 15.21 -34.48 -12.03
CA GLU A 40 15.50 -33.90 -13.34
C GLU A 40 14.31 -34.07 -14.32
N GLY A 41 13.90 -32.97 -14.95
CA GLY A 41 12.83 -32.94 -15.97
C GLY A 41 11.40 -33.04 -15.44
N LEU A 42 11.19 -33.22 -14.13
CA LEU A 42 9.86 -33.19 -13.52
C LEU A 42 9.47 -31.77 -13.14
N ASP A 43 8.19 -31.44 -13.28
CA ASP A 43 7.63 -30.12 -12.93
C ASP A 43 7.30 -30.04 -11.45
N ASP A 44 7.99 -29.14 -10.75
CA ASP A 44 7.87 -28.92 -9.32
C ASP A 44 6.80 -27.87 -8.95
N THR A 45 6.19 -27.22 -9.95
CA THR A 45 5.29 -26.08 -9.70
C THR A 45 4.14 -26.46 -8.75
N ASP A 46 3.49 -27.63 -8.94
CA ASP A 46 2.39 -28.08 -8.09
C ASP A 46 2.78 -28.29 -6.63
N GLN A 47 3.98 -28.84 -6.39
CA GLN A 47 4.41 -29.09 -5.02
C GLN A 47 4.85 -27.81 -4.31
N ILE A 48 5.39 -26.84 -5.05
CA ILE A 48 5.73 -25.50 -4.54
C ILE A 48 4.45 -24.76 -4.17
N GLU A 49 3.52 -24.59 -5.12
CA GLU A 49 2.24 -23.89 -4.87
C GLU A 49 1.45 -24.58 -3.76
N GLY A 50 1.44 -25.91 -3.72
CA GLY A 50 0.81 -26.67 -2.65
C GLY A 50 1.46 -26.46 -1.28
N ALA A 51 2.78 -26.29 -1.21
CA ALA A 51 3.47 -25.97 0.03
C ALA A 51 3.15 -24.55 0.51
N ILE A 52 3.17 -23.57 -0.41
CA ILE A 52 2.83 -22.17 -0.10
C ILE A 52 1.36 -22.06 0.31
N ALA A 53 0.42 -22.75 -0.35
CA ALA A 53 -0.98 -22.74 0.05
C ALA A 53 -1.22 -23.28 1.48
N ARG A 54 -0.38 -24.22 1.95
CA ARG A 54 -0.49 -24.80 3.30
C ARG A 54 0.27 -24.02 4.37
N CYS A 55 1.42 -23.46 4.02
CA CYS A 55 2.40 -22.93 4.98
C CYS A 55 2.82 -21.48 4.71
N GLY A 56 2.31 -20.86 3.64
CA GLY A 56 2.56 -19.45 3.29
C GLY A 56 1.80 -18.46 4.18
N HIS A 57 0.83 -18.93 4.97
CA HIS A 57 0.13 -18.13 5.97
C HIS A 57 0.45 -18.68 7.36
N TYR A 58 1.08 -17.86 8.22
CA TYR A 58 1.46 -18.18 9.60
C TYR A 58 2.41 -19.38 9.77
N GLY A 59 2.99 -19.87 8.67
CA GLY A 59 3.82 -21.08 8.64
C GLY A 59 5.25 -20.82 8.17
N THR A 60 6.03 -21.90 8.08
CA THR A 60 7.35 -21.88 7.46
C THR A 60 7.39 -22.85 6.29
N THR A 61 7.82 -22.37 5.12
CA THR A 61 8.07 -23.21 3.96
C THR A 61 9.57 -23.35 3.74
N VAL A 62 10.11 -24.56 3.86
CA VAL A 62 11.49 -24.89 3.53
C VAL A 62 11.54 -25.52 2.14
N ILE A 63 12.07 -24.77 1.19
CA ILE A 63 12.40 -25.29 -0.15
C ILE A 63 13.86 -25.72 -0.06
N SER A 64 14.08 -27.02 0.09
CA SER A 64 15.41 -27.58 0.35
C SER A 64 16.36 -27.38 -0.82
N GLU A 65 17.66 -27.58 -0.58
CA GLU A 65 18.70 -27.50 -1.62
C GLU A 65 18.37 -28.37 -2.85
N GLY A 66 18.62 -27.84 -4.03
CA GLY A 66 18.33 -28.52 -5.30
C GLY A 66 17.83 -27.56 -6.38
N VAL A 67 17.47 -28.11 -7.53
CA VAL A 67 16.90 -27.36 -8.66
C VAL A 67 15.47 -27.84 -8.88
N TYR A 68 14.52 -26.91 -8.78
CA TYR A 68 13.08 -27.17 -8.95
C TYR A 68 12.65 -26.63 -10.30
N ASN A 69 12.18 -27.47 -11.21
CA ASN A 69 11.73 -26.99 -12.51
C ASN A 69 10.34 -26.37 -12.38
N VAL A 70 10.20 -25.14 -12.86
CA VAL A 70 8.95 -24.41 -12.92
C VAL A 70 8.54 -24.27 -14.37
N THR A 71 7.35 -24.80 -14.70
CA THR A 71 6.84 -24.81 -16.09
C THR A 71 5.68 -23.85 -16.33
N ARG A 72 5.16 -23.23 -15.27
CA ARG A 72 4.03 -22.29 -15.33
C ARG A 72 4.18 -21.16 -14.32
N LYS A 73 3.48 -20.04 -14.57
CA LYS A 73 3.53 -18.88 -13.69
C LYS A 73 3.08 -19.24 -12.28
N MET A 74 3.69 -18.62 -11.28
CA MET A 74 3.34 -18.83 -9.87
C MET A 74 3.10 -17.50 -9.18
N MET A 75 2.13 -17.48 -8.27
CA MET A 75 1.94 -16.38 -7.32
C MET A 75 1.99 -16.93 -5.91
N TRP A 76 2.84 -16.39 -5.06
CA TRP A 76 2.90 -16.72 -3.65
C TRP A 76 2.19 -15.63 -2.85
N ASP A 77 1.15 -16.01 -2.12
CA ASP A 77 0.52 -15.16 -1.13
C ASP A 77 1.07 -15.52 0.26
N LEU A 78 1.79 -14.58 0.86
CA LEU A 78 2.53 -14.79 2.10
C LEU A 78 2.00 -13.86 3.19
N VAL A 79 1.51 -14.43 4.30
CA VAL A 79 0.99 -13.65 5.44
C VAL A 79 1.64 -14.14 6.72
N GLU A 80 2.35 -13.26 7.42
CA GLU A 80 3.01 -13.59 8.71
C GLU A 80 3.83 -14.89 8.65
N SER A 81 4.56 -15.09 7.56
CA SER A 81 5.19 -16.38 7.25
C SER A 81 6.66 -16.26 6.87
N ARG A 82 7.32 -17.41 6.81
CA ARG A 82 8.71 -17.51 6.38
C ARG A 82 8.87 -18.51 5.24
N VAL A 83 9.66 -18.15 4.24
CA VAL A 83 10.16 -19.08 3.22
C VAL A 83 11.68 -19.17 3.35
N ASP A 84 12.18 -20.35 3.70
CA ASP A 84 13.59 -20.72 3.65
C ASP A 84 13.88 -21.35 2.27
N LEU A 85 14.31 -20.53 1.31
CA LEU A 85 14.58 -20.94 -0.08
C LEU A 85 16.04 -21.34 -0.24
N ARG A 86 16.37 -22.61 -0.04
CA ARG A 86 17.76 -23.11 -0.15
C ARG A 86 18.10 -23.63 -1.55
N GLY A 87 17.09 -23.88 -2.40
CA GLY A 87 17.24 -24.34 -3.78
C GLY A 87 16.96 -23.26 -4.84
N TYR A 88 17.22 -23.59 -6.10
CA TYR A 88 16.92 -22.74 -7.24
C TYR A 88 15.58 -23.11 -7.89
N LEU A 89 14.75 -22.11 -8.15
CA LEU A 89 13.56 -22.19 -8.99
C LEU A 89 13.99 -21.99 -10.45
N ASN A 90 13.99 -23.07 -11.22
CA ASN A 90 14.41 -23.09 -12.63
C ASN A 90 13.21 -22.91 -13.55
N PHE A 91 12.99 -21.68 -14.01
CA PHE A 91 11.92 -21.37 -14.97
C PHE A 91 12.33 -21.83 -16.36
N THR A 92 11.67 -22.86 -16.87
CA THR A 92 12.05 -23.51 -18.13
C THR A 92 11.96 -22.56 -19.33
N ALA A 93 12.94 -22.62 -20.24
CA ALA A 93 13.04 -21.73 -21.41
C ALA A 93 12.10 -22.13 -22.57
N ASN A 94 10.78 -22.15 -22.32
CA ASN A 94 9.77 -22.34 -23.36
C ASN A 94 9.24 -20.98 -23.86
N LEU A 95 10.00 -20.33 -24.74
CA LEU A 95 9.70 -18.98 -25.23
C LEU A 95 8.27 -18.84 -25.79
N PRO A 96 7.78 -19.72 -26.70
CA PRO A 96 6.40 -19.61 -27.20
C PRO A 96 5.33 -19.70 -26.12
N TYR A 97 5.57 -20.48 -25.06
CA TYR A 97 4.63 -20.58 -23.94
C TYR A 97 4.61 -19.28 -23.13
N TRP A 98 5.77 -18.76 -22.75
CA TRP A 98 5.87 -17.57 -21.90
C TRP A 98 5.48 -16.27 -22.62
N MET A 99 5.68 -16.19 -23.94
CA MET A 99 5.21 -15.05 -24.75
C MET A 99 3.68 -14.98 -24.86
N ASN A 100 2.94 -16.02 -24.49
CA ASN A 100 1.48 -15.92 -24.39
C ASN A 100 1.09 -15.13 -23.13
N PRO A 101 0.36 -14.00 -23.24
CA PRO A 101 -0.05 -13.19 -22.09
C PRO A 101 -0.87 -13.97 -21.05
N ASP A 102 -1.60 -15.02 -21.44
CA ASP A 102 -2.35 -15.87 -20.50
C ASP A 102 -1.43 -16.65 -19.53
N ASN A 103 -0.16 -16.84 -19.92
CA ASN A 103 0.83 -17.60 -19.18
C ASN A 103 1.77 -16.73 -18.34
N THR A 104 1.53 -15.42 -18.26
CA THR A 104 2.23 -14.48 -17.37
C THR A 104 1.23 -13.66 -16.55
N TYR A 105 1.73 -12.81 -15.66
CA TYR A 105 0.97 -11.81 -14.91
C TYR A 105 1.29 -10.42 -15.43
N ARG A 106 0.30 -9.54 -15.53
CA ARG A 106 0.45 -8.11 -15.87
C ARG A 106 0.20 -7.24 -14.64
N VAL A 107 0.92 -7.54 -13.56
CA VAL A 107 0.79 -6.84 -12.25
C VAL A 107 1.60 -5.56 -12.19
N VAL A 108 2.57 -5.40 -13.10
CA VAL A 108 3.33 -4.17 -13.29
C VAL A 108 2.72 -3.42 -14.48
N TYR A 109 1.72 -2.59 -14.18
CA TYR A 109 0.92 -1.92 -15.21
C TYR A 109 1.68 -0.87 -16.02
N ILE A 110 2.79 -0.35 -15.47
CA ILE A 110 3.66 0.54 -16.23
C ILE A 110 4.29 -0.26 -17.37
N GLN A 111 4.16 0.24 -18.59
CA GLN A 111 4.66 -0.37 -19.83
C GLN A 111 4.15 -1.79 -20.11
N ASP A 112 3.02 -2.19 -19.51
CA ASP A 112 2.40 -3.51 -19.70
C ASP A 112 3.40 -4.67 -19.54
N GLN A 113 4.21 -4.67 -18.48
CA GLN A 113 5.28 -5.66 -18.34
C GLN A 113 4.75 -7.01 -17.81
N ALA A 114 5.35 -8.09 -18.29
CA ALA A 114 4.99 -9.45 -17.93
C ALA A 114 5.83 -9.95 -16.74
N SER A 115 5.22 -10.62 -15.77
CA SER A 115 5.91 -11.33 -14.68
C SER A 115 5.51 -12.80 -14.68
N TRP A 116 6.45 -13.72 -14.45
CA TRP A 116 6.11 -15.14 -14.29
C TRP A 116 6.07 -15.60 -12.82
N PHE A 117 6.61 -14.82 -11.91
CA PHE A 117 6.71 -15.13 -10.50
C PHE A 117 6.43 -13.88 -9.68
N VAL A 118 5.32 -13.92 -8.96
CA VAL A 118 4.84 -12.81 -8.15
C VAL A 118 4.73 -13.25 -6.70
N VAL A 119 5.13 -12.38 -5.78
CA VAL A 119 4.86 -12.53 -4.35
C VAL A 119 4.02 -11.35 -3.89
N THR A 120 2.97 -11.66 -3.12
CA THR A 120 2.05 -10.70 -2.52
C THR A 120 1.82 -11.04 -1.04
N GLY A 121 1.08 -10.20 -0.33
CA GLY A 121 0.71 -10.40 1.07
C GLY A 121 1.47 -9.49 2.03
N ARG A 122 1.65 -9.90 3.29
CA ARG A 122 2.21 -9.05 4.33
C ARG A 122 3.01 -9.76 5.42
N ASP A 123 3.87 -9.02 6.09
CA ASP A 123 4.60 -9.48 7.29
C ASP A 123 5.40 -10.78 7.07
N PHE A 124 6.01 -10.95 5.90
CA PHE A 124 6.73 -12.19 5.58
C PHE A 124 8.24 -12.00 5.47
N THR A 125 8.97 -13.11 5.53
CA THR A 125 10.40 -13.15 5.18
C THR A 125 10.67 -14.27 4.19
N ILE A 126 11.26 -13.92 3.04
CA ILE A 126 11.91 -14.87 2.14
C ILE A 126 13.41 -14.77 2.40
N ASP A 127 14.02 -15.89 2.78
CA ASP A 127 15.45 -15.98 3.06
C ASP A 127 16.05 -17.07 2.18
N ALA A 128 16.89 -16.67 1.24
CA ALA A 128 17.48 -17.57 0.26
C ALA A 128 18.88 -18.08 0.64
N HIS A 129 19.39 -17.70 1.82
CA HIS A 129 20.64 -18.20 2.40
C HIS A 129 21.89 -18.07 1.50
N ASN A 130 21.82 -17.24 0.46
CA ASN A 130 22.83 -17.10 -0.60
C ASN A 130 23.09 -18.42 -1.36
N THR A 131 22.17 -19.37 -1.29
CA THR A 131 22.26 -20.68 -1.95
C THR A 131 21.05 -20.94 -2.85
N GLY A 132 19.93 -20.28 -2.61
CA GLY A 132 18.71 -20.39 -3.39
C GLY A 132 18.35 -19.12 -4.16
N GLY A 133 17.34 -19.24 -5.01
CA GLY A 133 16.98 -18.16 -5.92
C GLY A 133 16.30 -18.64 -7.20
N ILE A 134 16.56 -17.96 -8.31
CA ILE A 134 15.94 -18.21 -9.62
C ILE A 134 17.01 -18.49 -10.68
N ILE A 135 16.77 -19.49 -11.52
CA ILE A 135 17.43 -19.67 -12.81
C ILE A 135 16.43 -19.24 -13.88
N GLY A 136 16.69 -18.09 -14.51
CA GLY A 136 15.80 -17.50 -15.52
C GLY A 136 16.08 -17.97 -16.95
N ASN A 137 17.17 -18.70 -17.18
CA ASN A 137 17.56 -19.21 -18.51
C ASN A 137 17.65 -18.12 -19.60
N GLY A 138 18.12 -16.92 -19.24
CA GLY A 138 18.15 -15.72 -20.07
C GLY A 138 18.86 -15.87 -21.41
N GLN A 139 19.90 -16.71 -21.51
CA GLN A 139 20.64 -16.89 -22.78
C GLN A 139 19.76 -17.34 -23.95
N TYR A 140 18.72 -18.15 -23.70
CA TYR A 140 17.76 -18.53 -24.74
C TYR A 140 17.01 -17.32 -25.29
N TRP A 141 16.59 -16.42 -24.40
CA TRP A 141 15.91 -15.17 -24.75
C TRP A 141 16.85 -14.22 -25.50
N TRP A 142 18.06 -14.02 -24.99
CA TRP A 142 19.02 -13.10 -25.59
C TRP A 142 19.46 -13.55 -26.99
N ASN A 143 19.68 -14.86 -27.19
CA ASN A 143 19.97 -15.42 -28.51
C ASN A 143 18.80 -15.24 -29.49
N TRP A 144 17.56 -15.47 -29.03
CA TRP A 144 16.36 -15.28 -29.85
C TRP A 144 16.23 -13.84 -30.34
N TYR A 145 16.40 -12.87 -29.44
CA TYR A 145 16.35 -11.45 -29.80
C TYR A 145 17.66 -10.91 -30.41
N GLY A 146 18.72 -11.71 -30.43
CA GLY A 146 19.91 -11.43 -31.24
C GLY A 146 19.59 -11.37 -32.74
N THR A 147 18.53 -12.06 -33.17
CA THR A 147 18.09 -12.13 -34.58
C THR A 147 16.65 -11.71 -34.82
N THR A 148 15.86 -11.48 -33.76
CA THR A 148 14.45 -11.07 -33.83
C THR A 148 14.28 -9.64 -33.31
N SER A 149 13.36 -8.88 -33.91
CA SER A 149 13.01 -7.53 -33.42
C SER A 149 12.44 -7.59 -31.99
N ARG A 150 12.87 -6.63 -31.16
CA ARG A 150 12.35 -6.40 -29.81
C ARG A 150 11.29 -5.30 -29.86
N LEU A 151 10.29 -5.38 -29.00
CA LEU A 151 9.33 -4.32 -28.69
C LEU A 151 9.26 -4.21 -27.16
N ASP A 152 8.97 -3.03 -26.63
CA ASP A 152 8.65 -2.93 -25.20
C ASP A 152 7.31 -3.64 -24.94
N GLY A 153 7.20 -4.35 -23.81
CA GLY A 153 6.02 -5.18 -23.51
C GLY A 153 5.89 -6.44 -24.38
N ASP A 154 6.96 -6.86 -25.08
CA ASP A 154 7.03 -8.07 -25.93
C ASP A 154 6.72 -9.41 -25.23
N GLY A 155 6.51 -9.38 -23.91
CA GLY A 155 6.12 -10.53 -23.11
C GLY A 155 7.31 -11.27 -22.49
N ARG A 156 8.55 -10.76 -22.62
CA ARG A 156 9.67 -11.28 -21.82
C ARG A 156 9.35 -11.10 -20.33
N PRO A 157 9.43 -12.17 -19.52
CA PRO A 157 9.01 -12.08 -18.13
C PRO A 157 10.09 -11.46 -17.23
N ILE A 158 9.66 -10.55 -16.36
CA ILE A 158 10.36 -10.11 -15.15
C ILE A 158 10.60 -11.35 -14.28
N ALA A 159 11.84 -11.51 -13.80
CA ALA A 159 12.25 -12.72 -13.10
C ALA A 159 11.59 -12.86 -11.72
N PHE A 160 11.50 -11.77 -10.95
CA PHE A 160 10.90 -11.76 -9.62
C PHE A 160 10.13 -10.45 -9.38
N THR A 161 8.88 -10.54 -8.91
CA THR A 161 8.04 -9.35 -8.66
C THR A 161 7.42 -9.41 -7.26
N LEU A 162 7.64 -8.36 -6.47
CA LEU A 162 6.81 -8.06 -5.31
C LEU A 162 5.66 -7.14 -5.73
N TRP A 163 4.43 -7.51 -5.40
CA TRP A 163 3.24 -6.74 -5.75
C TRP A 163 2.25 -6.71 -4.58
N ARG A 164 1.79 -5.51 -4.19
CA ARG A 164 0.88 -5.31 -3.04
C ARG A 164 1.40 -5.93 -1.76
N VAL A 165 2.70 -5.77 -1.53
CA VAL A 165 3.38 -6.24 -0.33
C VAL A 165 3.36 -5.17 0.74
N LEU A 166 3.08 -5.58 1.99
CA LEU A 166 3.23 -4.74 3.17
C LEU A 166 4.18 -5.40 4.18
N ARG A 167 5.28 -4.74 4.54
CA ARG A 167 6.27 -5.28 5.51
C ARG A 167 6.88 -6.61 5.07
N GLY A 168 7.32 -6.68 3.82
CA GLY A 168 8.00 -7.85 3.25
C GLY A 168 9.52 -7.75 3.37
N VAL A 169 10.19 -8.86 3.68
CA VAL A 169 11.66 -8.94 3.72
C VAL A 169 12.14 -10.01 2.76
N VAL A 170 13.10 -9.68 1.89
CA VAL A 170 13.78 -10.61 0.98
C VAL A 170 15.28 -10.58 1.26
N LYS A 171 15.87 -11.74 1.53
CA LYS A 171 17.28 -11.86 1.91
C LYS A 171 18.07 -12.84 1.08
N ASP A 172 19.32 -12.50 0.84
CA ASP A 172 20.37 -13.37 0.30
C ASP A 172 19.91 -14.14 -0.96
N PHE A 173 19.22 -13.44 -1.86
CA PHE A 173 18.50 -14.03 -2.99
C PHE A 173 19.26 -13.87 -4.30
N ARG A 174 19.36 -14.96 -5.06
CA ARG A 174 20.16 -15.03 -6.29
C ARG A 174 19.28 -15.17 -7.53
N ILE A 175 19.56 -14.42 -8.58
CA ILE A 175 18.89 -14.55 -9.87
C ILE A 175 19.96 -14.66 -10.95
N GLU A 176 19.99 -15.81 -11.62
CA GLU A 176 20.94 -16.12 -12.68
C GLU A 176 20.21 -16.11 -14.03
N GLY A 177 20.70 -15.29 -14.96
CA GLY A 177 20.18 -15.20 -16.32
C GLY A 177 18.72 -14.75 -16.39
N GLN A 178 18.40 -13.58 -15.88
CA GLN A 178 17.08 -12.98 -16.05
C GLN A 178 16.75 -12.72 -17.55
N PRO A 179 15.55 -13.07 -18.05
CA PRO A 179 15.15 -12.80 -19.44
C PRO A 179 14.97 -11.31 -19.76
N PHE A 180 14.47 -10.57 -18.78
CA PHE A 180 14.14 -9.14 -18.79
C PHE A 180 14.60 -8.54 -17.47
N TRP A 181 13.82 -7.69 -16.80
CA TRP A 181 14.15 -7.18 -15.47
C TRP A 181 14.39 -8.32 -14.47
N CYS A 182 15.43 -8.18 -13.67
CA CYS A 182 15.76 -9.11 -12.60
C CYS A 182 14.72 -9.04 -11.48
N ASN A 183 14.29 -7.84 -11.12
CA ASN A 183 13.39 -7.63 -9.98
C ASN A 183 12.44 -6.45 -10.21
N THR A 184 11.28 -6.46 -9.55
CA THR A 184 10.38 -5.31 -9.47
C THR A 184 9.66 -5.30 -8.12
N VAL A 185 9.52 -4.10 -7.56
CA VAL A 185 8.61 -3.84 -6.43
C VAL A 185 7.55 -2.84 -6.87
N ALA A 186 6.29 -3.29 -6.89
CA ALA A 186 5.17 -2.52 -7.39
C ALA A 186 4.03 -2.44 -6.38
N GLU A 187 3.42 -1.26 -6.24
CA GLU A 187 2.26 -1.03 -5.35
C GLU A 187 2.48 -1.57 -3.93
N SER A 188 3.68 -1.38 -3.37
CA SER A 188 4.11 -2.03 -2.12
C SER A 188 4.68 -1.03 -1.13
N GLN A 189 4.60 -1.37 0.16
CA GLN A 189 5.05 -0.51 1.26
C GLN A 189 5.88 -1.29 2.30
N ASP A 190 6.86 -0.62 2.90
CA ASP A 190 7.73 -1.17 3.95
C ASP A 190 8.49 -2.43 3.51
N VAL A 191 9.19 -2.36 2.39
CA VAL A 191 9.90 -3.51 1.82
C VAL A 191 11.39 -3.42 2.08
N VAL A 192 12.00 -4.51 2.55
CA VAL A 192 13.46 -4.61 2.71
C VAL A 192 14.03 -5.71 1.83
N TYR A 193 14.94 -5.35 0.95
CA TYR A 193 15.85 -6.26 0.27
C TYR A 193 17.24 -6.15 0.92
N ASP A 194 17.81 -7.28 1.33
CA ASP A 194 19.13 -7.33 1.98
C ASP A 194 19.93 -8.52 1.46
N GLY A 195 20.90 -8.27 0.58
CA GLY A 195 21.67 -9.32 -0.08
C GLY A 195 21.00 -9.81 -1.36
N MET A 196 21.12 -9.06 -2.44
CA MET A 196 20.58 -9.47 -3.75
C MET A 196 21.71 -9.66 -4.76
N TYR A 197 21.65 -10.76 -5.50
CA TYR A 197 22.57 -11.06 -6.59
C TYR A 197 21.79 -11.24 -7.89
N CYS A 198 22.11 -10.45 -8.91
CA CYS A 198 21.52 -10.53 -10.25
C CYS A 198 22.63 -10.65 -11.29
N ASN A 199 22.52 -11.59 -12.23
CA ASN A 199 23.57 -11.82 -13.22
C ASN A 199 23.04 -12.15 -14.62
N ALA A 200 23.03 -11.15 -15.50
CA ALA A 200 22.80 -11.28 -16.93
C ALA A 200 24.11 -11.15 -17.71
N THR A 201 25.01 -12.14 -17.57
CA THR A 201 26.22 -12.22 -18.40
C THR A 201 25.94 -13.02 -19.67
N ASN A 202 26.08 -12.39 -20.84
CA ASN A 202 26.06 -13.11 -22.12
C ASN A 202 27.25 -14.07 -22.22
N THR A 203 26.98 -15.35 -22.47
CA THR A 203 28.01 -16.38 -22.64
C THR A 203 28.20 -16.80 -24.10
N ASN A 204 27.45 -16.22 -25.05
CA ASN A 204 27.59 -16.52 -26.47
C ASN A 204 28.71 -15.66 -27.10
N PRO A 205 29.85 -16.27 -27.53
CA PRO A 205 30.97 -15.53 -28.10
C PRO A 205 30.66 -14.80 -29.41
N GLU A 206 29.61 -15.21 -30.13
CA GLU A 206 29.16 -14.52 -31.36
C GLU A 206 28.76 -13.06 -31.09
N TYR A 207 28.31 -12.77 -29.87
CA TYR A 207 27.80 -11.47 -29.47
C TYR A 207 28.74 -10.69 -28.53
N TYR A 208 29.99 -11.12 -28.39
CA TYR A 208 31.01 -10.35 -27.68
C TYR A 208 31.20 -8.98 -28.31
N GLY A 209 31.23 -7.93 -27.49
CA GLY A 209 31.30 -6.54 -27.91
C GLY A 209 29.94 -5.94 -28.30
N HIS A 210 28.84 -6.70 -28.17
CA HIS A 210 27.48 -6.25 -28.43
C HIS A 210 26.62 -6.36 -27.15
N ASN A 211 25.76 -5.36 -26.91
CA ASN A 211 24.75 -5.48 -25.84
C ASN A 211 23.54 -6.29 -26.35
N VAL A 212 23.59 -7.62 -26.18
CA VAL A 212 22.49 -8.54 -26.53
C VAL A 212 21.53 -8.84 -25.38
N VAL A 213 21.80 -8.26 -24.20
CA VAL A 213 21.01 -8.38 -22.97
C VAL A 213 20.29 -7.08 -22.58
N PRO A 214 19.69 -6.30 -23.53
CA PRO A 214 19.01 -5.06 -23.17
C PRO A 214 17.78 -5.33 -22.29
N ASN A 215 17.39 -4.32 -21.51
CA ASN A 215 16.30 -4.38 -20.53
C ASN A 215 16.48 -5.47 -19.46
N THR A 216 17.72 -5.81 -19.09
CA THR A 216 18.00 -6.75 -17.98
C THR A 216 18.18 -6.03 -16.66
N ASP A 217 17.30 -5.05 -16.39
CA ASP A 217 17.36 -4.12 -15.28
C ASP A 217 17.52 -4.86 -13.93
N GLY A 218 18.23 -4.25 -12.97
CA GLY A 218 18.43 -4.87 -11.66
C GLY A 218 17.17 -4.87 -10.80
N ILE A 219 16.61 -3.69 -10.55
CA ILE A 219 15.30 -3.54 -9.92
C ILE A 219 14.58 -2.29 -10.39
N ASP A 220 13.29 -2.46 -10.68
CA ASP A 220 12.36 -1.37 -10.97
C ASP A 220 11.44 -1.14 -9.77
N THR A 221 11.25 0.12 -9.38
CA THR A 221 10.24 0.51 -8.37
C THR A 221 9.08 1.20 -9.06
N PHE A 222 7.84 0.92 -8.67
CA PHE A 222 6.68 1.63 -9.20
C PHE A 222 5.58 1.72 -8.13
N ARG A 223 5.12 2.94 -7.80
CA ARG A 223 4.14 3.11 -6.70
C ARG A 223 4.58 2.41 -5.42
N ALA A 224 5.86 2.51 -5.09
CA ALA A 224 6.44 1.82 -3.94
C ALA A 224 6.88 2.84 -2.89
N ASP A 225 6.55 2.59 -1.63
CA ASP A 225 6.88 3.48 -0.53
C ASP A 225 7.71 2.77 0.55
N ASN A 226 8.68 3.48 1.12
CA ASN A 226 9.56 2.95 2.16
C ASN A 226 10.24 1.64 1.75
N VAL A 227 11.01 1.70 0.65
CA VAL A 227 11.78 0.55 0.15
C VAL A 227 13.25 0.72 0.51
N THR A 228 13.78 -0.26 1.24
CA THR A 228 15.19 -0.33 1.62
C THR A 228 15.91 -1.41 0.81
N MET A 229 17.02 -1.04 0.16
CA MET A 229 17.83 -1.91 -0.69
C MET A 229 19.27 -1.94 -0.16
N LEU A 230 19.68 -3.06 0.42
CA LEU A 230 20.99 -3.22 1.03
C LEU A 230 21.77 -4.34 0.35
N ASN A 231 23.06 -4.11 0.14
CA ASN A 231 24.02 -5.16 -0.25
C ASN A 231 23.64 -5.84 -1.58
N TRP A 232 23.63 -5.08 -2.67
CA TRP A 232 23.31 -5.60 -4.01
C TRP A 232 24.55 -5.77 -4.87
N ASP A 233 24.59 -6.85 -5.63
CA ASP A 233 25.60 -7.15 -6.65
C ASP A 233 24.89 -7.51 -7.97
N ILE A 234 24.99 -6.62 -8.95
CA ILE A 234 24.15 -6.66 -10.16
C ILE A 234 25.05 -6.60 -11.40
N THR A 235 24.92 -7.59 -12.28
CA THR A 235 25.51 -7.61 -13.63
C THR A 235 24.40 -7.67 -14.67
N LEU A 236 24.40 -6.73 -15.62
CA LEU A 236 23.21 -6.40 -16.41
C LEU A 236 23.54 -5.61 -17.68
N GLY A 237 22.58 -5.52 -18.60
CA GLY A 237 22.66 -4.77 -19.87
C GLY A 237 21.95 -3.42 -19.91
N ASP A 238 21.22 -3.02 -18.89
CA ASP A 238 20.38 -1.81 -18.87
C ASP A 238 20.44 -1.03 -17.53
N ASP A 239 19.32 -0.67 -16.89
CA ASP A 239 19.33 0.11 -15.66
C ASP A 239 19.67 -0.76 -14.43
N CYS A 240 20.61 -0.32 -13.59
CA CYS A 240 20.97 -1.02 -12.37
C CYS A 240 19.85 -0.94 -11.34
N LEU A 241 19.39 0.27 -11.05
CA LEU A 241 18.15 0.54 -10.34
C LEU A 241 17.36 1.51 -11.22
N ALA A 242 16.05 1.31 -11.36
CA ALA A 242 15.15 2.24 -12.04
C ALA A 242 14.04 2.69 -11.08
N ILE A 243 14.12 3.95 -10.66
CA ILE A 243 13.10 4.58 -9.83
C ILE A 243 12.02 5.15 -10.75
N LYS A 244 10.87 4.46 -10.87
CA LYS A 244 9.74 4.90 -11.70
C LYS A 244 8.77 5.75 -10.87
N GLY A 245 7.72 6.21 -11.54
CA GLY A 245 6.72 7.11 -10.99
C GLY A 245 6.07 6.59 -9.72
N ASN A 246 5.76 7.54 -8.84
CA ASN A 246 5.05 7.34 -7.59
C ASN A 246 5.81 6.50 -6.55
N SER A 247 7.14 6.41 -6.67
CA SER A 247 7.98 5.76 -5.67
C SER A 247 8.60 6.77 -4.70
N THR A 248 8.39 6.59 -3.39
CA THR A 248 8.82 7.51 -2.33
C THR A 248 9.58 6.80 -1.21
N ASN A 249 10.38 7.55 -0.45
CA ASN A 249 11.11 7.03 0.71
C ASN A 249 12.00 5.82 0.36
N ILE A 250 12.84 5.97 -0.67
CA ILE A 250 13.71 4.90 -1.14
C ILE A 250 15.11 5.09 -0.54
N TYR A 251 15.61 4.06 0.15
CA TYR A 251 16.98 4.02 0.66
C TYR A 251 17.74 2.87 0.01
N ALA A 252 18.85 3.18 -0.66
CA ALA A 252 19.74 2.15 -1.21
C ALA A 252 21.17 2.35 -0.70
N GLN A 253 21.77 1.28 -0.19
CA GLN A 253 23.14 1.30 0.30
C GLN A 253 23.94 0.08 -0.17
N ASN A 254 25.22 0.30 -0.48
CA ASN A 254 26.19 -0.74 -0.81
C ASN A 254 25.74 -1.54 -2.06
N ILE A 255 25.66 -0.82 -3.18
CA ILE A 255 25.19 -1.35 -4.47
C ILE A 255 26.36 -1.40 -5.44
N THR A 256 26.64 -2.58 -6.01
CA THR A 256 27.63 -2.73 -7.08
C THR A 256 26.95 -3.08 -8.40
N CYS A 257 27.10 -2.20 -9.39
CA CYS A 257 26.57 -2.35 -10.75
C CYS A 257 27.72 -2.67 -11.73
N ARG A 258 27.55 -3.71 -12.56
CA ARG A 258 28.50 -4.14 -13.59
C ARG A 258 27.85 -4.12 -14.96
N GLY A 259 28.36 -3.26 -15.84
CA GLY A 259 27.75 -2.98 -17.14
C GLY A 259 26.42 -2.18 -17.05
N GLY A 260 25.80 -1.93 -18.19
CA GLY A 260 24.48 -1.31 -18.29
C GLY A 260 24.47 0.19 -18.61
N ASN A 261 23.42 0.86 -18.18
CA ASN A 261 23.10 2.26 -18.39
C ASN A 261 23.24 3.12 -17.12
N GLY A 262 23.36 2.50 -15.95
CA GLY A 262 23.52 3.18 -14.66
C GLY A 262 22.27 3.13 -13.81
N ILE A 263 22.17 4.02 -12.82
CA ILE A 263 20.96 4.17 -11.99
C ILE A 263 20.05 5.23 -12.60
N ALA A 264 18.82 4.85 -12.91
CA ALA A 264 17.84 5.68 -13.58
C ALA A 264 16.77 6.22 -12.61
N PHE A 265 16.44 7.50 -12.76
CA PHE A 265 15.17 8.06 -12.34
C PHE A 265 14.31 8.21 -13.60
N GLY A 266 13.43 7.22 -13.82
CA GLY A 266 12.49 7.18 -14.94
C GLY A 266 12.58 5.97 -15.88
N SER A 267 12.01 6.04 -17.09
CA SER A 267 11.43 7.24 -17.69
C SER A 267 10.16 7.69 -16.95
N LEU A 268 10.06 9.00 -16.74
CA LEU A 268 8.92 9.62 -16.06
C LEU A 268 8.18 10.55 -17.03
N GLY A 269 6.91 10.83 -16.76
CA GLY A 269 6.05 11.64 -17.62
C GLY A 269 5.63 10.94 -18.91
N GLN A 270 5.74 9.59 -18.96
CA GLN A 270 5.40 8.82 -20.16
C GLN A 270 3.90 8.83 -20.48
N TYR A 271 3.06 8.98 -19.46
CA TYR A 271 1.61 8.89 -19.59
C TYR A 271 1.00 10.28 -19.42
N ALA A 272 0.35 10.81 -20.47
CA ALA A 272 -0.12 12.19 -20.58
C ALA A 272 -1.03 12.71 -19.44
N ASN A 273 -1.57 11.82 -18.61
CA ASN A 273 -2.47 12.14 -17.51
C ASN A 273 -2.10 11.44 -16.19
N LEU A 274 -0.88 10.90 -16.10
CA LEU A 274 -0.34 10.44 -14.83
C LEU A 274 0.69 11.46 -14.36
N PHE A 275 0.63 11.78 -13.07
CA PHE A 275 1.63 12.57 -12.41
C PHE A 275 2.59 11.61 -11.74
N ASP A 276 3.84 11.64 -12.18
CA ASP A 276 4.89 10.84 -11.60
C ASP A 276 5.55 11.61 -10.47
N HIS A 277 5.29 11.18 -9.24
CA HIS A 277 5.90 11.75 -8.04
C HIS A 277 7.02 10.86 -7.51
N VAL A 278 8.24 11.37 -7.38
CA VAL A 278 9.35 10.67 -6.75
C VAL A 278 9.97 11.59 -5.70
N GLU A 279 9.99 11.14 -4.45
CA GLU A 279 10.43 11.99 -3.34
C GLU A 279 11.20 11.18 -2.30
N ASN A 280 12.19 11.84 -1.68
CA ASN A 280 12.96 11.32 -0.57
C ASN A 280 13.69 10.03 -0.95
N VAL A 281 14.64 10.16 -1.88
CA VAL A 281 15.47 9.05 -2.35
C VAL A 281 16.90 9.28 -1.92
N THR A 282 17.46 8.36 -1.14
CA THR A 282 18.87 8.40 -0.74
C THR A 282 19.59 7.17 -1.26
N LEU A 283 20.63 7.39 -2.06
CA LEU A 283 21.53 6.36 -2.57
C LEU A 283 22.93 6.60 -2.00
N GLU A 284 23.52 5.59 -1.37
CA GLU A 284 24.80 5.70 -0.68
C GLU A 284 25.71 4.49 -0.96
N ASP A 285 27.02 4.72 -1.04
CA ASP A 285 28.04 3.67 -1.22
C ASP A 285 27.80 2.84 -2.49
N ILE A 286 27.89 3.50 -3.64
CA ILE A 286 27.57 2.92 -4.95
C ILE A 286 28.84 2.69 -5.75
N ARG A 287 28.97 1.52 -6.38
CA ARG A 287 30.10 1.18 -7.24
C ARG A 287 29.60 0.86 -8.64
N LEU A 288 30.07 1.59 -9.65
CA LEU A 288 29.70 1.38 -11.04
C LEU A 288 30.91 1.00 -11.87
N LEU A 289 30.89 -0.22 -12.37
CA LEU A 289 32.02 -0.87 -13.01
C LEU A 289 31.72 -1.16 -14.47
N HIS A 290 32.46 -0.51 -15.37
CA HIS A 290 32.50 -0.96 -16.76
C HIS A 290 33.22 -2.32 -16.80
N ILE A 291 32.48 -3.38 -17.11
CA ILE A 291 33.07 -4.68 -17.39
C ILE A 291 33.80 -4.64 -18.74
N ASP A 292 34.57 -5.69 -19.03
CA ASP A 292 35.36 -5.76 -20.27
C ASP A 292 34.50 -5.36 -21.48
N PRO A 293 34.81 -4.25 -22.17
CA PRO A 293 34.04 -3.79 -23.32
C PRO A 293 34.00 -4.79 -24.47
N GLU A 294 34.95 -5.75 -24.52
CA GLU A 294 34.92 -6.86 -25.47
C GLU A 294 33.87 -7.91 -25.10
N ILE A 295 33.42 -7.99 -23.85
CA ILE A 295 32.32 -8.89 -23.44
C ILE A 295 31.00 -8.13 -23.52
N GLN A 296 30.92 -6.98 -22.86
CA GLN A 296 29.72 -6.15 -22.86
C GLN A 296 30.11 -4.66 -22.97
N PRO A 297 29.69 -3.97 -24.05
CA PRO A 297 30.28 -2.69 -24.40
C PRO A 297 29.78 -1.52 -23.53
N ASN A 298 28.63 -1.64 -22.86
CA ASN A 298 27.98 -0.49 -22.23
C ASN A 298 28.25 -0.38 -20.72
N MET A 299 28.64 0.83 -20.33
CA MET A 299 28.42 1.44 -19.02
C MET A 299 28.10 2.92 -19.29
N GLY A 300 26.81 3.22 -19.40
CA GLY A 300 26.29 4.52 -19.82
C GLY A 300 26.56 5.64 -18.82
N SER A 301 25.68 5.77 -17.83
CA SER A 301 25.76 6.77 -16.77
C SER A 301 26.04 6.17 -15.41
N ALA A 302 26.43 7.01 -14.44
CA ALA A 302 26.45 6.60 -13.04
C ALA A 302 25.05 6.74 -12.46
N VAL A 303 24.52 7.97 -12.49
CA VAL A 303 23.13 8.27 -12.16
C VAL A 303 22.55 9.19 -13.22
N TYR A 304 21.33 8.93 -13.64
CA TYR A 304 20.67 9.76 -14.61
C TYR A 304 19.15 9.89 -14.43
N PHE A 305 18.61 11.01 -14.91
CA PHE A 305 17.22 11.41 -14.76
C PHE A 305 16.65 11.63 -16.16
N LYS A 306 15.56 10.92 -16.47
CA LYS A 306 14.94 10.92 -17.80
C LYS A 306 13.44 11.18 -17.72
N SER A 307 12.98 12.29 -18.29
CA SER A 307 11.55 12.52 -18.52
C SER A 307 11.20 12.67 -20.00
N TRP A 308 9.98 12.24 -20.34
CA TRP A 308 9.42 12.38 -21.68
C TRP A 308 9.11 13.84 -22.02
N SER A 309 9.09 14.14 -23.32
CA SER A 309 8.63 15.44 -23.83
C SER A 309 7.18 15.73 -23.41
N GLY A 310 6.77 16.99 -23.49
CA GLY A 310 5.38 17.39 -23.19
C GLY A 310 4.40 17.01 -24.30
N THR A 311 4.86 16.42 -25.40
CA THR A 311 4.00 15.93 -26.48
C THR A 311 3.81 14.44 -26.33
N ALA A 312 2.57 13.99 -26.26
CA ALA A 312 2.27 12.56 -26.37
C ALA A 312 2.48 12.11 -27.83
N ILE A 313 3.52 11.33 -28.08
CA ILE A 313 3.79 10.71 -29.37
C ILE A 313 3.46 9.22 -29.23
N GLY A 314 2.59 8.70 -30.10
CA GLY A 314 2.18 7.30 -30.04
C GLY A 314 1.54 6.92 -28.69
N HIS A 315 1.67 5.65 -28.32
CA HIS A 315 1.18 5.12 -27.05
C HIS A 315 2.26 4.27 -26.37
N PRO A 316 2.28 4.22 -25.02
CA PRO A 316 3.09 3.25 -24.28
C PRO A 316 2.77 1.81 -24.72
N PRO A 317 3.73 0.87 -24.64
CA PRO A 317 4.99 1.00 -23.93
C PRO A 317 6.14 1.65 -24.72
N ASP A 318 6.16 1.52 -26.05
CA ASP A 318 7.27 1.98 -26.91
C ASP A 318 7.35 3.52 -27.05
N ASN A 319 6.22 4.20 -26.88
CA ASN A 319 6.13 5.65 -27.04
C ASN A 319 5.39 6.29 -25.87
N GLY A 320 5.15 7.60 -25.91
CA GLY A 320 4.43 8.31 -24.85
C GLY A 320 4.78 9.80 -24.82
N GLY A 321 4.65 10.39 -23.64
CA GLY A 321 4.88 11.79 -23.36
C GLY A 321 3.62 12.54 -22.96
N GLY A 322 3.80 13.82 -22.65
CA GLY A 322 2.75 14.70 -22.12
C GLY A 322 2.48 14.56 -20.63
N GLY A 323 3.07 13.57 -19.95
CA GLY A 323 2.91 13.39 -18.51
C GLY A 323 3.70 14.43 -17.73
N SER A 324 3.14 14.87 -16.61
CA SER A 324 3.78 15.79 -15.67
C SER A 324 4.30 15.02 -14.46
N GLY A 325 4.98 15.71 -13.54
CA GLY A 325 5.51 15.07 -12.35
C GLY A 325 6.46 15.96 -11.56
N LEU A 326 6.92 15.44 -10.43
CA LEU A 326 7.95 16.06 -9.62
C LEU A 326 8.86 14.96 -9.08
N VAL A 327 10.16 15.14 -9.29
CA VAL A 327 11.20 14.42 -8.57
C VAL A 327 11.91 15.40 -7.66
N THR A 328 11.90 15.16 -6.35
CA THR A 328 12.53 16.07 -5.38
C THR A 328 13.18 15.35 -4.20
N ASN A 329 14.04 16.06 -3.48
CA ASN A 329 14.74 15.55 -2.30
C ASN A 329 15.48 14.24 -2.60
N VAL A 330 16.39 14.29 -3.57
CA VAL A 330 17.23 13.15 -3.95
C VAL A 330 18.65 13.40 -3.51
N THR A 331 19.23 12.46 -2.77
CA THR A 331 20.64 12.50 -2.37
C THR A 331 21.37 11.27 -2.91
N VAL A 332 22.46 11.50 -3.63
CA VAL A 332 23.40 10.46 -4.04
C VAL A 332 24.76 10.77 -3.45
N ARG A 333 25.33 9.85 -2.68
CA ARG A 333 26.64 10.06 -2.05
C ARG A 333 27.55 8.84 -2.08
N ASN A 334 28.86 9.09 -2.06
CA ASN A 334 29.90 8.05 -2.04
C ASN A 334 29.81 7.12 -3.26
N ALA A 335 29.95 7.68 -4.46
CA ALA A 335 29.93 6.90 -5.70
C ALA A 335 31.36 6.65 -6.24
N GLU A 336 31.74 5.39 -6.42
CA GLU A 336 33.01 4.97 -7.05
C GLU A 336 32.76 4.51 -8.49
N LEU A 337 33.40 5.17 -9.46
CA LEU A 337 33.18 4.95 -10.89
C LEU A 337 34.41 4.33 -11.55
N TYR A 338 34.21 3.32 -12.38
CA TYR A 338 35.26 2.77 -13.25
C TYR A 338 34.82 2.82 -14.70
N ASN A 339 35.42 3.75 -15.46
CA ASN A 339 35.27 3.95 -16.90
C ASN A 339 33.82 4.18 -17.38
N VAL A 340 33.00 4.85 -16.56
CA VAL A 340 31.60 5.21 -16.90
C VAL A 340 31.56 6.27 -18.01
N SER A 341 30.62 6.19 -18.95
CA SER A 341 30.62 7.08 -20.13
C SER A 341 30.22 8.52 -19.84
N LEU A 342 29.10 8.72 -19.13
CA LEU A 342 28.58 10.03 -18.72
C LEU A 342 28.09 9.97 -17.27
N PRO A 343 28.95 10.28 -16.28
CA PRO A 343 28.66 10.08 -14.86
C PRO A 343 27.29 10.60 -14.39
N ILE A 344 26.98 11.88 -14.58
CA ILE A 344 25.70 12.47 -14.13
C ILE A 344 24.97 13.07 -15.32
N HIS A 345 23.72 12.66 -15.54
CA HIS A 345 22.93 13.11 -16.70
C HIS A 345 21.47 13.40 -16.32
N VAL A 346 20.99 14.61 -16.59
CA VAL A 346 19.59 15.00 -16.38
C VAL A 346 19.04 15.52 -17.68
N TYR A 347 17.96 14.92 -18.20
CA TYR A 347 17.33 15.38 -19.43
C TYR A 347 15.81 15.21 -19.41
N GLN A 348 15.13 16.21 -19.96
CA GLN A 348 13.67 16.29 -20.04
C GLN A 348 13.17 16.24 -21.49
N THR A 349 13.89 15.50 -22.33
CA THR A 349 13.67 15.45 -23.79
C THR A 349 13.57 14.02 -24.32
N ASN A 350 13.22 13.05 -23.47
CA ASN A 350 13.09 11.66 -23.91
C ASN A 350 11.98 11.55 -24.98
N GLY A 351 12.31 10.93 -26.13
CA GLY A 351 11.40 10.81 -27.27
C GLY A 351 11.08 12.13 -27.99
N ALA A 352 11.74 13.25 -27.66
CA ALA A 352 11.44 14.56 -28.25
C ALA A 352 11.93 14.69 -29.70
N HIS A 353 11.10 15.32 -30.54
CA HIS A 353 11.35 15.67 -31.93
C HIS A 353 11.33 17.21 -32.10
N PRO A 354 11.94 17.76 -33.17
CA PRO A 354 11.87 19.19 -33.43
C PRO A 354 10.43 19.69 -33.56
N GLY A 355 10.03 20.61 -32.67
CA GLY A 355 8.68 21.21 -32.66
C GLY A 355 7.76 20.68 -31.57
N ASP A 356 8.17 19.63 -30.83
CA ASP A 356 7.39 19.11 -29.71
C ASP A 356 7.29 20.10 -28.54
N SER A 357 6.16 20.03 -27.83
CA SER A 357 5.96 20.68 -26.53
C SER A 357 7.00 20.23 -25.51
N LEU A 358 7.42 21.17 -24.69
CA LEU A 358 8.40 20.99 -23.63
C LEU A 358 7.85 20.12 -22.50
N SER A 359 8.69 19.28 -21.90
CA SER A 359 8.31 18.47 -20.72
C SER A 359 7.87 19.37 -19.56
N THR A 360 6.81 18.95 -18.87
CA THR A 360 6.26 19.64 -17.68
C THR A 360 6.59 18.93 -16.36
N LEU A 361 7.34 17.82 -16.42
CA LEU A 361 7.82 17.13 -15.23
C LEU A 361 9.06 17.82 -14.67
N GLN A 362 9.05 18.17 -13.39
CA GLN A 362 10.14 18.91 -12.75
C GLN A 362 11.13 18.00 -12.00
N PHE A 363 12.42 18.27 -12.14
CA PHE A 363 13.49 17.70 -11.31
C PHE A 363 14.01 18.79 -10.36
N ALA A 364 13.83 18.66 -9.05
CA ALA A 364 14.22 19.66 -8.06
C ALA A 364 15.06 19.04 -6.92
N ASP A 365 15.83 19.86 -6.20
CA ASP A 365 16.51 19.49 -4.95
C ASP A 365 17.30 18.16 -5.03
N LEU A 366 18.16 18.08 -6.06
CA LEU A 366 19.02 16.92 -6.31
C LEU A 366 20.44 17.20 -5.80
N SER A 367 20.95 16.34 -4.92
CA SER A 367 22.25 16.54 -4.28
C SER A 367 23.20 15.37 -4.56
N PHE A 368 24.39 15.68 -5.09
CA PHE A 368 25.41 14.72 -5.47
C PHE A 368 26.70 15.00 -4.70
N TYR A 369 27.15 14.03 -3.89
CA TYR A 369 28.29 14.17 -2.99
C TYR A 369 29.34 13.07 -3.21
N ASN A 370 30.62 13.43 -3.17
CA ASN A 370 31.73 12.47 -3.08
C ASN A 370 31.71 11.41 -4.20
N PHE A 371 31.84 11.87 -5.45
CA PHE A 371 31.98 11.00 -6.61
C PHE A 371 33.47 10.86 -6.94
N THR A 372 33.98 9.64 -7.08
CA THR A 372 35.40 9.37 -7.34
C THR A 372 35.59 8.34 -8.45
N GLY A 373 36.75 8.34 -9.11
CA GLY A 373 37.13 7.31 -10.07
C GLY A 373 37.33 7.84 -11.50
N THR A 374 36.92 7.07 -12.51
CA THR A 374 37.24 7.36 -13.93
C THR A 374 36.03 7.35 -14.84
N SER A 375 36.10 8.15 -15.91
CA SER A 375 35.10 8.19 -16.99
C SER A 375 35.74 7.93 -18.36
N SER A 376 35.00 7.31 -19.27
CA SER A 376 35.47 7.12 -20.66
C SER A 376 35.25 8.37 -21.53
N GLY A 377 34.24 9.19 -21.18
CA GLY A 377 33.96 10.50 -21.74
C GLY A 377 34.62 11.65 -20.98
N SER A 378 34.74 12.81 -21.64
CA SER A 378 35.23 14.05 -21.01
C SER A 378 34.15 14.88 -20.31
N THR A 379 32.88 14.60 -20.58
CA THR A 379 31.74 15.26 -19.92
C THR A 379 31.39 14.49 -18.64
N ILE A 380 31.48 15.16 -17.49
CA ILE A 380 31.16 14.57 -16.19
C ILE A 380 29.68 14.76 -15.83
N VAL A 381 29.17 15.97 -16.06
CA VAL A 381 27.78 16.35 -15.78
C VAL A 381 27.15 16.91 -17.05
N ASN A 382 25.96 16.42 -17.41
CA ASN A 382 25.15 16.98 -18.50
C ASN A 382 23.73 17.27 -18.00
N LEU A 383 23.29 18.53 -18.16
CA LEU A 383 21.98 19.00 -17.71
C LEU A 383 21.24 19.60 -18.91
N ALA A 384 20.12 18.97 -19.28
CA ALA A 384 19.22 19.36 -20.36
C ALA A 384 17.81 19.57 -19.80
N CYS A 385 17.66 20.62 -18.99
CA CYS A 385 16.40 20.94 -18.32
C CYS A 385 15.40 21.65 -19.23
N SER A 386 14.13 21.36 -19.02
CA SER A 386 13.00 21.97 -19.73
C SER A 386 12.77 23.40 -19.23
N PRO A 387 12.64 24.40 -20.12
CA PRO A 387 12.20 25.73 -19.72
C PRO A 387 10.79 25.77 -19.11
N ALA A 388 9.92 24.81 -19.46
CA ALA A 388 8.56 24.72 -18.91
C ALA A 388 8.51 24.10 -17.51
N ALA A 389 9.55 23.36 -17.12
CA ALA A 389 9.72 22.80 -15.79
C ALA A 389 11.22 22.81 -15.43
N PRO A 390 11.77 23.98 -15.05
CA PRO A 390 13.20 24.14 -14.77
C PRO A 390 13.66 23.24 -13.63
N CYS A 391 14.98 23.01 -13.54
CA CYS A 391 15.55 22.18 -12.47
C CYS A 391 16.21 23.00 -11.33
N PRO A 392 15.46 23.45 -10.30
CA PRO A 392 16.04 24.19 -9.18
C PRO A 392 16.77 23.27 -8.19
N GLY A 393 17.61 23.86 -7.33
CA GLY A 393 18.09 23.18 -6.11
C GLY A 393 19.16 22.10 -6.33
N MET A 394 19.85 22.07 -7.47
CA MET A 394 20.92 21.08 -7.69
C MET A 394 22.21 21.42 -6.93
N VAL A 395 22.76 20.44 -6.23
CA VAL A 395 24.02 20.53 -5.47
C VAL A 395 25.02 19.50 -5.97
N PHE A 396 26.25 19.94 -6.23
CA PHE A 396 27.38 19.08 -6.60
C PHE A 396 28.57 19.41 -5.70
N GLU A 397 29.04 18.43 -4.93
CA GLU A 397 30.15 18.60 -3.99
C GLU A 397 31.07 17.37 -4.03
N ASP A 398 32.39 17.61 -4.03
CA ASP A 398 33.42 16.57 -4.10
C ASP A 398 33.28 15.61 -5.29
N ILE A 399 33.11 16.16 -6.50
CA ILE A 399 33.08 15.39 -7.75
C ILE A 399 34.49 15.30 -8.35
N ASN A 400 35.18 14.18 -8.10
CA ASN A 400 36.57 13.92 -8.50
C ASN A 400 36.67 12.73 -9.49
N ILE A 401 36.25 12.96 -10.74
CA ILE A 401 36.28 11.96 -11.82
C ILE A 401 37.37 12.31 -12.84
N THR A 402 38.19 11.31 -13.20
CA THR A 402 39.29 11.46 -14.17
C THR A 402 38.93 10.83 -15.53
N PRO A 403 38.85 11.60 -16.63
CA PRO A 403 38.67 11.07 -17.96
C PRO A 403 39.85 10.19 -18.42
N THR A 404 39.58 9.00 -18.97
CA THR A 404 40.62 8.04 -19.39
C THR A 404 41.23 8.32 -20.77
N ARG A 405 40.63 9.22 -21.57
CA ARG A 405 41.18 9.67 -22.86
C ARG A 405 41.94 11.00 -22.71
N THR A 406 43.24 10.98 -23.02
CA THR A 406 44.10 12.16 -23.10
C THR A 406 43.55 13.14 -24.15
N ILE A 407 43.25 14.37 -23.74
CA ILE A 407 42.78 15.44 -24.64
C ILE A 407 43.94 15.87 -25.54
N HIS A 408 44.00 15.36 -26.77
CA HIS A 408 44.73 15.99 -27.86
C HIS A 408 43.72 16.74 -28.73
N ASN A 409 43.79 18.08 -28.67
CA ASN A 409 43.19 19.12 -29.54
C ASN A 409 42.35 20.13 -28.76
N LEU A 410 43.04 21.06 -28.09
CA LEU A 410 42.53 22.42 -27.89
C LEU A 410 42.70 23.16 -29.21
N ASP A 411 41.64 23.21 -30.02
CA ASP A 411 41.39 24.33 -30.93
C ASP A 411 39.93 24.26 -31.40
N LYS A 412 39.20 25.34 -31.13
CA LYS A 412 37.77 25.62 -31.46
C LYS A 412 36.74 25.24 -30.40
N VAL A 413 36.68 26.03 -29.34
CA VAL A 413 35.39 26.48 -28.78
C VAL A 413 35.45 28.01 -28.71
N GLN A 414 34.65 28.66 -29.56
CA GLN A 414 34.38 30.09 -29.48
C GLN A 414 33.36 30.35 -28.38
N GLY A 415 33.67 31.28 -27.49
CA GLY A 415 32.73 32.29 -26.99
C GLY A 415 31.90 31.94 -25.77
N GLY A 416 32.43 32.24 -24.59
CA GLY A 416 31.70 32.36 -23.33
C GLY A 416 32.68 32.59 -22.16
N ASP A 417 33.00 33.84 -21.86
CA ASP A 417 34.04 34.28 -20.91
C ASP A 417 33.73 33.89 -19.43
N PRO A 418 34.61 33.15 -18.73
CA PRO A 418 34.40 32.71 -17.34
C PRO A 418 34.87 33.72 -16.27
N ARG A 419 34.71 35.04 -16.49
CA ARG A 419 35.13 36.09 -15.52
C ARG A 419 34.00 37.01 -15.06
N SER A 420 32.93 36.44 -14.49
CA SER A 420 31.94 37.24 -13.76
C SER A 420 31.28 36.55 -12.55
N PHE A 421 31.99 35.63 -11.87
CA PHE A 421 31.48 35.01 -10.64
C PHE A 421 32.46 35.09 -9.45
N LEU A 422 33.04 36.27 -9.23
CA LEU A 422 33.74 36.62 -7.99
C LEU A 422 33.38 38.06 -7.59
N ALA A 423 32.17 38.25 -7.07
CA ALA A 423 31.81 39.32 -6.14
C ALA A 423 30.31 39.23 -5.79
N SER A 424 29.98 38.57 -4.66
CA SER A 424 28.81 38.86 -3.81
C SER A 424 28.62 37.74 -2.77
N LEU A 425 29.56 37.64 -1.84
CA LEU A 425 29.32 37.03 -0.53
C LEU A 425 29.52 38.15 0.48
N HIS A 426 28.46 38.51 1.21
CA HIS A 426 28.46 38.93 2.61
C HIS A 426 27.09 39.54 2.96
N HIS A 427 26.28 38.80 3.72
CA HIS A 427 25.54 39.22 4.93
C HIS A 427 24.27 38.36 5.08
N HIS A 428 24.34 37.30 5.90
CA HIS A 428 23.44 37.08 7.02
C HIS A 428 24.01 36.01 7.97
N PRO A 429 23.74 36.11 9.28
CA PRO A 429 24.59 35.53 10.31
C PRO A 429 24.27 34.06 10.54
N ALA A 430 25.35 33.27 10.66
CA ALA A 430 25.32 31.91 11.18
C ALA A 430 24.80 31.90 12.63
N ILE A 431 23.74 31.14 12.88
CA ILE A 431 23.37 30.70 14.23
C ILE A 431 24.16 29.41 14.50
N VAL A 432 25.11 29.53 15.43
CA VAL A 432 25.84 28.41 16.03
C VAL A 432 24.95 27.80 17.11
N TYR A 433 24.45 26.57 16.90
CA TYR A 433 23.93 25.76 18.00
C TYR A 433 25.07 24.95 18.62
N ASN A 434 25.52 25.44 19.77
CA ASN A 434 26.36 24.70 20.70
C ASN A 434 25.40 24.00 21.67
N ASN A 435 25.27 22.68 21.62
CA ASN A 435 24.53 21.94 22.66
C ASN A 435 25.25 20.64 23.03
N SER A 436 26.15 20.79 24.00
CA SER A 436 26.48 19.72 24.95
C SER A 436 25.43 19.76 26.06
N ARG A 437 24.44 18.86 26.03
CA ARG A 437 23.61 18.46 27.19
C ARG A 437 22.93 17.13 26.92
N PHE A 438 23.49 16.06 27.49
CA PHE A 438 22.81 14.79 27.69
C PHE A 438 21.71 14.98 28.75
N LEU A 439 20.43 14.85 28.38
CA LEU A 439 19.30 14.65 29.28
C LEU A 439 18.37 13.58 28.66
N SER A 440 17.91 12.63 29.49
CA SER A 440 17.25 11.37 29.12
C SER A 440 15.78 11.54 28.74
N MET A 441 15.37 10.95 27.60
CA MET A 441 13.99 10.94 27.06
C MET A 441 13.19 9.71 27.52
N ALA A 442 11.86 9.87 27.67
CA ALA A 442 10.88 8.79 27.89
C ALA A 442 10.55 8.10 26.55
N SER A 443 10.16 6.82 26.60
CA SER A 443 9.88 6.00 25.42
C SER A 443 8.48 5.43 25.54
N ARG A 444 7.65 5.47 24.49
CA ARG A 444 6.38 4.72 24.44
C ARG A 444 6.62 3.29 23.96
N ALA A 445 5.88 2.35 24.51
CA ALA A 445 5.87 0.96 24.08
C ALA A 445 4.46 0.53 23.70
N TYR A 446 4.32 -0.05 22.52
CA TYR A 446 3.05 -0.54 21.99
C TYR A 446 2.99 -2.05 22.17
N LEU A 447 1.82 -2.53 22.57
CA LEU A 447 1.56 -3.94 22.75
C LEU A 447 0.21 -4.30 22.12
N ASP A 448 0.25 -4.82 20.89
CA ASP A 448 -0.92 -5.39 20.24
C ASP A 448 -1.27 -6.72 20.88
N VAL A 449 -2.51 -6.82 21.35
CA VAL A 449 -3.05 -7.98 22.03
C VAL A 449 -3.93 -8.74 21.06
N TYR A 450 -3.60 -9.99 20.84
CA TYR A 450 -4.42 -10.91 20.07
C TYR A 450 -4.98 -11.98 21.00
N ILE A 451 -6.26 -12.25 20.87
CA ILE A 451 -7.02 -13.20 21.69
C ILE A 451 -7.62 -14.26 20.77
N GLY A 452 -7.19 -15.50 20.94
CA GLY A 452 -7.67 -16.65 20.20
C GLY A 452 -6.54 -17.58 19.75
N ASP A 453 -6.91 -18.81 19.47
CA ASP A 453 -5.99 -19.81 18.92
C ASP A 453 -5.79 -19.52 17.42
N ARG A 454 -4.54 -19.20 17.04
CA ARG A 454 -4.18 -18.87 15.64
C ARG A 454 -4.50 -20.02 14.70
N ASP A 455 -4.18 -21.24 15.12
CA ASP A 455 -4.38 -22.42 14.29
C ASP A 455 -5.87 -22.75 14.17
N ALA A 456 -6.65 -22.55 15.24
CA ALA A 456 -8.10 -22.72 15.20
C ALA A 456 -8.79 -21.65 14.36
N HIS A 457 -8.33 -20.40 14.41
CA HIS A 457 -8.84 -19.33 13.58
C HIS A 457 -8.46 -19.53 12.11
N ALA A 458 -7.21 -19.90 11.80
CA ALA A 458 -6.78 -20.24 10.45
C ALA A 458 -7.53 -21.46 9.89
N ARG A 459 -7.77 -22.50 10.71
CA ARG A 459 -8.64 -23.62 10.34
C ARG A 459 -10.07 -23.15 10.06
N ALA A 460 -10.63 -22.30 10.93
CA ALA A 460 -11.97 -21.77 10.73
C ALA A 460 -12.09 -20.89 9.47
N GLU A 461 -11.08 -20.08 9.16
CA GLU A 461 -10.99 -19.28 7.93
C GLU A 461 -10.88 -20.19 6.70
N ALA A 462 -10.03 -21.21 6.75
CA ALA A 462 -9.87 -22.18 5.67
C ALA A 462 -11.16 -23.00 5.45
N GLU A 463 -11.82 -23.45 6.52
CA GLU A 463 -13.12 -24.13 6.47
C GLU A 463 -14.20 -23.22 5.87
N TYR A 464 -14.25 -21.95 6.29
CA TYR A 464 -15.20 -20.96 5.77
C TYR A 464 -14.95 -20.66 4.29
N SER A 465 -13.70 -20.39 3.92
CA SER A 465 -13.27 -20.11 2.54
C SER A 465 -13.52 -21.29 1.61
N ALA A 466 -13.25 -22.50 2.09
CA ALA A 466 -13.53 -23.71 1.32
C ALA A 466 -15.05 -23.90 1.18
N THR A 467 -15.83 -23.65 2.23
CA THR A 467 -17.31 -23.72 2.18
C THR A 467 -17.87 -22.73 1.18
N ALA A 468 -17.37 -21.49 1.18
CA ALA A 468 -17.70 -20.46 0.21
C ALA A 468 -17.32 -20.87 -1.21
N THR A 469 -16.18 -21.55 -1.39
CA THR A 469 -15.72 -22.07 -2.68
C THR A 469 -16.59 -23.23 -3.19
N LEU A 470 -16.99 -24.15 -2.33
CA LEU A 470 -17.91 -25.23 -2.70
C LEU A 470 -19.29 -24.67 -3.04
N LEU A 471 -19.76 -23.71 -2.26
CA LEU A 471 -21.00 -23.00 -2.50
C LEU A 471 -20.98 -22.28 -3.85
N SER A 472 -19.96 -21.47 -4.14
CA SER A 472 -19.87 -20.72 -5.39
C SER A 472 -19.88 -21.64 -6.62
N LYS A 473 -19.24 -22.80 -6.55
CA LYS A 473 -19.22 -23.80 -7.63
C LYS A 473 -20.59 -24.44 -7.89
N ASN A 474 -21.43 -24.59 -6.87
CA ASN A 474 -22.68 -25.36 -6.94
C ASN A 474 -23.94 -24.49 -6.82
N ALA A 475 -23.83 -23.22 -6.43
CA ALA A 475 -24.94 -22.32 -6.17
C ALA A 475 -25.89 -22.17 -7.37
N HIS A 476 -25.34 -22.06 -8.57
CA HIS A 476 -26.11 -21.96 -9.81
C HIS A 476 -26.79 -23.28 -10.22
N ILE A 477 -26.28 -24.43 -9.78
CA ILE A 477 -26.80 -25.77 -10.11
C ILE A 477 -28.02 -26.09 -9.25
N TYR A 478 -27.98 -25.73 -7.96
CA TYR A 478 -28.99 -26.10 -6.97
C TYR A 478 -29.84 -24.92 -6.48
N GLY A 479 -29.62 -23.71 -7.00
CA GLY A 479 -30.36 -22.50 -6.59
C GLY A 479 -30.05 -22.08 -5.15
N LEU A 480 -28.78 -22.14 -4.74
CA LEU A 480 -28.33 -21.80 -3.38
C LEU A 480 -27.88 -20.32 -3.29
N PRO A 481 -28.01 -19.67 -2.11
CA PRO A 481 -27.47 -18.35 -1.79
C PRO A 481 -25.97 -18.17 -2.09
N ALA A 482 -25.50 -16.91 -2.15
CA ALA A 482 -24.14 -16.60 -2.60
C ALA A 482 -23.07 -16.78 -1.51
N THR A 483 -23.46 -16.71 -0.23
CA THR A 483 -22.52 -16.82 0.90
C THR A 483 -22.94 -17.89 1.91
N PRO A 484 -21.98 -18.57 2.57
CA PRO A 484 -22.30 -19.61 3.53
C PRO A 484 -23.28 -19.21 4.66
N PRO A 485 -23.26 -17.98 5.22
CA PRO A 485 -24.19 -17.58 6.28
C PRO A 485 -25.66 -17.55 5.84
N GLU A 486 -25.90 -17.24 4.57
CA GLU A 486 -27.24 -17.04 4.00
C GLU A 486 -28.00 -18.34 3.70
N LEU A 487 -27.31 -19.48 3.75
CA LEU A 487 -27.92 -20.78 3.52
C LEU A 487 -28.91 -21.12 4.65
N SER A 488 -30.14 -21.47 4.27
CA SER A 488 -31.07 -22.16 5.17
C SER A 488 -30.52 -23.54 5.56
N GLU A 489 -31.00 -24.13 6.66
CA GLU A 489 -30.47 -25.42 7.13
C GLU A 489 -30.66 -26.53 6.07
N GLU A 490 -31.77 -26.52 5.34
CA GLU A 490 -32.04 -27.45 4.23
C GLU A 490 -31.03 -27.29 3.08
N GLN A 491 -30.55 -26.06 2.81
CA GLN A 491 -29.54 -25.78 1.80
C GLN A 491 -28.11 -26.08 2.28
N ARG A 492 -27.85 -25.93 3.59
CA ARG A 492 -26.61 -26.40 4.21
C ARG A 492 -26.50 -27.92 4.09
N ASP A 493 -27.60 -28.65 4.22
CA ASP A 493 -27.65 -30.10 4.00
C ASP A 493 -27.34 -30.48 2.55
N VAL A 494 -27.84 -29.74 1.56
CA VAL A 494 -27.48 -29.95 0.15
C VAL A 494 -25.96 -29.83 -0.06
N LEU A 495 -25.29 -28.84 0.54
CA LEU A 495 -23.83 -28.73 0.46
C LEU A 495 -23.12 -29.89 1.15
N ARG A 496 -23.58 -30.27 2.36
CA ARG A 496 -23.05 -31.42 3.08
C ARG A 496 -23.22 -32.72 2.27
N GLU A 497 -24.25 -32.84 1.43
CA GLU A 497 -24.41 -33.97 0.50
C GLU A 497 -23.46 -33.90 -0.70
N LEU A 498 -23.18 -32.68 -1.21
CA LEU A 498 -22.27 -32.46 -2.34
C LEU A 498 -20.82 -32.80 -2.01
N ASP A 499 -20.40 -32.54 -0.78
CA ASP A 499 -19.11 -33.00 -0.26
C ASP A 499 -19.20 -33.39 1.21
N SER A 500 -19.70 -34.60 1.46
CA SER A 500 -19.82 -35.17 2.81
C SER A 500 -18.50 -35.40 3.54
N SER A 501 -17.36 -35.24 2.86
CA SER A 501 -16.02 -35.38 3.45
C SER A 501 -15.45 -34.05 3.95
N MET A 502 -16.06 -32.94 3.55
CA MET A 502 -15.58 -31.60 3.84
C MET A 502 -16.13 -31.06 5.15
N GLN A 503 -15.25 -30.57 6.02
CA GLN A 503 -15.64 -29.83 7.21
C GLN A 503 -16.07 -28.42 6.82
N MET A 504 -17.38 -28.16 6.90
CA MET A 504 -17.98 -26.91 6.45
C MET A 504 -18.20 -25.93 7.60
N ARG A 505 -17.91 -24.66 7.34
CA ARG A 505 -18.17 -23.56 8.24
C ARG A 505 -19.01 -22.51 7.52
N PHE A 506 -20.15 -22.19 8.11
CA PHE A 506 -21.14 -21.30 7.51
C PHE A 506 -21.09 -19.88 8.06
N GLU A 507 -20.35 -19.63 9.14
CA GLU A 507 -20.18 -18.29 9.72
C GLU A 507 -18.70 -17.89 9.69
N PRO A 508 -18.35 -16.66 9.29
CA PRO A 508 -16.97 -16.21 9.29
C PRO A 508 -16.41 -16.22 10.73
N PRO A 509 -15.14 -16.59 10.93
CA PRO A 509 -14.55 -16.56 12.26
C PRO A 509 -14.27 -15.11 12.72
N SER A 510 -14.38 -14.87 14.03
CA SER A 510 -14.12 -13.54 14.60
C SER A 510 -12.62 -13.19 14.53
N PRO A 511 -12.24 -11.92 14.24
CA PRO A 511 -10.85 -11.50 14.17
C PRO A 511 -10.06 -11.74 15.46
N LEU A 512 -8.79 -12.13 15.35
CA LEU A 512 -7.91 -12.39 16.49
C LEU A 512 -7.42 -11.13 17.21
N LEU A 513 -7.32 -9.98 16.52
CA LEU A 513 -6.83 -8.75 17.13
C LEU A 513 -7.86 -8.21 18.13
N ALA A 514 -7.48 -8.18 19.40
CA ALA A 514 -8.29 -7.58 20.46
C ALA A 514 -8.07 -6.08 20.63
N GLY A 515 -6.96 -5.55 20.11
CA GLY A 515 -6.62 -4.13 20.13
C GLY A 515 -5.21 -3.89 20.70
N ARG A 516 -4.86 -2.62 20.93
CA ARG A 516 -3.52 -2.18 21.34
C ARG A 516 -3.50 -1.64 22.77
N LEU A 517 -2.45 -1.97 23.51
CA LEU A 517 -2.07 -1.35 24.78
C LEU A 517 -0.91 -0.39 24.52
N ILE A 518 -1.01 0.85 25.00
CA ILE A 518 0.04 1.86 24.84
C ILE A 518 0.61 2.21 26.22
N PHE A 519 1.89 1.94 26.44
CA PHE A 519 2.58 2.19 27.70
C PHE A 519 3.55 3.36 27.59
N GLU A 520 3.49 4.29 28.53
CA GLU A 520 4.58 5.25 28.78
C GLU A 520 5.66 4.56 29.64
N LEU A 521 6.89 4.49 29.14
CA LEU A 521 8.03 3.98 29.91
C LEU A 521 8.68 5.10 30.72
N ASP A 522 8.98 4.81 31.97
CA ASP A 522 9.50 5.78 32.91
C ASP A 522 10.95 6.20 32.56
N PRO A 523 11.20 7.51 32.32
CA PRO A 523 12.49 8.00 31.86
C PRO A 523 13.56 8.00 32.96
N SER A 524 13.21 7.78 34.22
CA SER A 524 14.10 8.02 35.37
C SER A 524 15.46 7.33 35.19
N PRO A 525 16.59 8.01 35.48
CA PRO A 525 17.93 7.45 35.29
C PRO A 525 18.16 6.14 36.07
N GLY A 526 17.51 5.97 37.22
CA GLY A 526 17.57 4.75 38.00
C GLY A 526 16.77 3.58 37.41
N LEU A 527 16.17 3.72 36.22
CA LEU A 527 15.48 2.67 35.46
C LEU A 527 16.12 2.38 34.08
N ALA A 528 17.27 2.99 33.80
CA ALA A 528 17.88 2.94 32.47
C ALA A 528 18.16 1.51 31.99
N LYS A 529 18.54 0.60 32.91
CA LYS A 529 18.87 -0.78 32.55
C LYS A 529 17.63 -1.60 32.22
N THR A 530 16.57 -1.44 33.02
CA THR A 530 15.28 -2.08 32.78
C THR A 530 14.67 -1.60 31.47
N ARG A 531 14.68 -0.29 31.24
CA ARG A 531 14.12 0.32 30.02
C ARG A 531 14.88 -0.10 28.77
N ALA A 532 16.21 -0.03 28.78
CA ALA A 532 17.04 -0.47 27.66
C ALA A 532 16.81 -1.94 27.32
N ASN A 533 16.66 -2.79 28.34
CA ASN A 533 16.33 -4.20 28.15
C ASN A 533 14.97 -4.39 27.47
N PHE A 534 13.92 -3.73 27.98
CA PHE A 534 12.58 -3.87 27.43
C PHE A 534 12.48 -3.34 25.99
N ILE A 535 13.04 -2.16 25.71
CA ILE A 535 13.02 -1.54 24.36
C ILE A 535 13.73 -2.41 23.34
N ALA A 536 14.96 -2.85 23.64
CA ALA A 536 15.73 -3.67 22.73
C ALA A 536 15.08 -5.04 22.45
N LEU A 537 14.31 -5.55 23.42
CA LEU A 537 13.47 -6.74 23.24
C LEU A 537 12.18 -6.46 22.46
N CYS A 538 11.70 -5.22 22.36
CA CYS A 538 10.61 -4.85 21.46
C CYS A 538 11.08 -4.66 20.01
N THR A 539 12.31 -4.19 19.80
CA THR A 539 12.89 -3.95 18.45
C THR A 539 13.58 -5.18 17.87
N GLY A 540 14.14 -6.05 18.73
CA GLY A 540 14.93 -7.20 18.30
C GLY A 540 16.37 -6.85 17.85
N GLU A 541 16.80 -5.60 18.06
CA GLU A 541 18.08 -5.05 17.60
C GLU A 541 19.33 -5.77 18.15
N LYS A 542 19.17 -6.62 19.16
CA LYS A 542 20.26 -7.36 19.82
C LYS A 542 20.47 -8.79 19.28
N GLY A 543 19.78 -9.17 18.22
CA GLY A 543 20.01 -10.43 17.51
C GLY A 543 19.42 -11.65 18.22
N MET A 544 20.21 -12.70 18.42
CA MET A 544 19.76 -14.00 18.93
C MET A 544 19.98 -14.15 20.45
N CYS A 545 19.15 -14.94 21.12
CA CYS A 545 19.37 -15.33 22.51
C CYS A 545 20.64 -16.18 22.63
N LYS A 546 21.49 -15.92 23.63
CA LYS A 546 22.69 -16.74 23.90
C LYS A 546 22.34 -18.11 24.46
N ASN A 547 21.31 -18.18 25.31
CA ASN A 547 20.89 -19.42 25.99
C ASN A 547 19.83 -20.20 25.21
N ALA A 548 19.32 -19.63 24.11
CA ALA A 548 18.42 -20.28 23.16
C ALA A 548 18.80 -19.84 21.72
N PRO A 549 19.88 -20.40 21.14
CA PRO A 549 20.49 -19.89 19.90
C PRO A 549 19.55 -19.85 18.68
N ASN A 550 18.45 -20.60 18.72
CA ASN A 550 17.43 -20.67 17.67
C ASN A 550 16.27 -19.67 17.89
N LYS A 551 16.32 -18.83 18.92
CA LYS A 551 15.29 -17.84 19.24
C LYS A 551 15.88 -16.44 19.19
N LYS A 552 15.17 -15.51 18.53
CA LYS A 552 15.54 -14.09 18.53
C LYS A 552 15.35 -13.52 19.93
N LEU A 553 16.20 -12.56 20.29
CA LEU A 553 16.08 -11.79 21.52
C LEU A 553 15.04 -10.69 21.31
N HIS A 554 13.77 -11.11 21.14
CA HIS A 554 12.68 -10.27 20.64
C HIS A 554 11.33 -10.76 21.20
N TYR A 555 10.41 -9.82 21.43
CA TYR A 555 9.06 -10.09 21.95
C TYR A 555 8.02 -10.39 20.87
N LEU A 556 8.33 -10.17 19.58
CA LEU A 556 7.42 -10.56 18.50
C LEU A 556 7.07 -12.05 18.64
N ASP A 557 5.76 -12.34 18.59
CA ASP A 557 5.17 -13.66 18.79
C ASP A 557 5.42 -14.30 20.17
N CYS A 558 5.83 -13.51 21.17
CA CYS A 558 5.98 -14.01 22.53
C CYS A 558 4.59 -14.18 23.19
N PRO A 559 4.27 -15.36 23.74
CA PRO A 559 2.98 -15.58 24.40
C PRO A 559 2.82 -14.76 25.68
N ILE A 560 1.59 -14.29 25.93
CA ILE A 560 1.14 -13.93 27.28
C ILE A 560 0.78 -15.25 27.99
N HIS A 561 1.81 -15.92 28.48
CA HIS A 561 1.73 -17.29 28.99
C HIS A 561 0.98 -17.41 30.32
N ARG A 562 0.77 -16.30 31.04
CA ARG A 562 0.05 -16.31 32.32
C ARG A 562 -0.89 -15.12 32.47
N ILE A 563 -2.19 -15.38 32.65
CA ILE A 563 -3.20 -14.36 32.92
C ILE A 563 -4.04 -14.82 34.11
N VAL A 564 -3.91 -14.10 35.23
CA VAL A 564 -4.75 -14.30 36.41
C VAL A 564 -5.76 -13.16 36.47
N LYS A 565 -7.05 -13.50 36.35
CA LYS A 565 -8.14 -12.53 36.37
C LYS A 565 -8.08 -11.65 37.62
N ASP A 566 -8.27 -10.35 37.41
CA ASP A 566 -8.17 -9.31 38.45
C ASP A 566 -6.84 -9.36 39.22
N PHE A 567 -5.74 -9.73 38.56
CA PHE A 567 -4.40 -9.71 39.15
C PHE A 567 -3.35 -9.20 38.17
N VAL A 568 -2.83 -10.05 37.26
CA VAL A 568 -1.76 -9.71 36.32
C VAL A 568 -1.86 -10.52 35.02
N ALA A 569 -1.40 -9.93 33.92
CA ALA A 569 -1.10 -10.62 32.66
C ALA A 569 0.41 -10.57 32.42
N GLN A 570 1.05 -11.72 32.23
CA GLN A 570 2.50 -11.87 32.20
C GLN A 570 2.95 -12.51 30.88
N GLY A 571 4.01 -11.94 30.31
CA GLY A 571 4.62 -12.34 29.04
C GLY A 571 6.13 -12.14 29.04
N GLY A 572 6.74 -12.14 27.85
CA GLY A 572 8.16 -11.84 27.68
C GLY A 572 9.11 -13.01 27.96
N ASP A 573 8.63 -14.26 27.96
CA ASP A 573 9.53 -15.43 27.91
C ASP A 573 9.96 -15.68 26.46
N VAL A 574 10.99 -14.95 26.02
CA VAL A 574 11.53 -15.00 24.65
C VAL A 574 12.28 -16.29 24.33
N THR A 575 12.52 -17.15 25.33
CA THR A 575 13.31 -18.38 25.14
C THR A 575 12.44 -19.63 25.02
N ARG A 576 11.41 -19.76 25.87
CA ARG A 576 10.57 -20.98 25.97
C ARG A 576 9.09 -20.70 25.78
N GLY A 577 8.63 -19.47 26.02
CA GLY A 577 7.24 -19.08 25.89
C GLY A 577 6.28 -19.67 26.94
N ASP A 578 6.77 -20.44 27.91
CA ASP A 578 5.96 -21.11 28.94
C ASP A 578 6.08 -20.44 30.33
N GLY A 579 6.91 -19.42 30.45
CA GLY A 579 7.18 -18.69 31.69
C GLY A 579 8.35 -19.25 32.50
N SER A 580 8.94 -20.37 32.11
CA SER A 580 10.12 -20.95 32.78
C SER A 580 11.45 -20.37 32.30
N GLY A 581 11.44 -19.58 31.22
CA GLY A 581 12.63 -19.05 30.57
C GLY A 581 12.84 -17.53 30.71
N GLY A 582 13.51 -16.96 29.73
CA GLY A 582 13.75 -15.53 29.57
C GLY A 582 15.22 -15.16 29.63
N GLU A 583 15.63 -14.24 28.77
CA GLU A 583 17.00 -13.77 28.65
C GLU A 583 17.00 -12.25 28.44
N SER A 584 17.74 -11.51 29.27
CA SER A 584 17.93 -10.08 29.02
C SER A 584 18.92 -9.83 27.90
N ILE A 585 18.93 -8.60 27.36
CA ILE A 585 19.95 -8.13 26.42
C ILE A 585 21.40 -8.18 26.95
N TYR A 586 21.55 -8.45 28.25
CA TYR A 586 22.85 -8.62 28.90
C TYR A 586 23.29 -10.09 29.00
N GLY A 587 22.52 -11.04 28.42
CA GLY A 587 22.85 -12.46 28.33
C GLY A 587 22.39 -13.33 29.51
N GLY A 588 21.50 -12.83 30.38
CA GLY A 588 21.05 -13.54 31.56
C GLY A 588 20.10 -12.71 32.44
N LYS A 589 20.21 -12.85 33.77
CA LYS A 589 19.45 -12.03 34.74
C LYS A 589 20.17 -10.73 35.08
N PHE A 590 19.43 -9.68 35.47
CA PHE A 590 19.99 -8.43 35.98
C PHE A 590 19.30 -7.95 37.26
N ASN A 591 20.02 -7.10 38.01
CA ASN A 591 19.61 -6.62 39.33
C ASN A 591 18.37 -5.73 39.29
N ASP A 592 17.68 -5.64 40.42
CA ASP A 592 16.56 -4.71 40.60
C ASP A 592 17.08 -3.28 40.68
N GLU A 593 16.38 -2.39 40.02
CA GLU A 593 16.61 -0.96 40.07
C GLU A 593 15.78 -0.36 41.21
N GLU A 594 16.45 0.16 42.26
CA GLU A 594 15.82 0.58 43.53
C GLU A 594 14.72 1.62 43.34
N GLU A 595 14.88 2.48 42.34
CA GLU A 595 13.89 3.50 41.98
C GLU A 595 12.56 2.87 41.54
N GLY A 596 12.59 1.84 40.70
CA GLY A 596 11.39 1.12 40.28
C GLY A 596 10.71 0.35 41.41
N LEU A 597 11.44 -0.09 42.43
CA LEU A 597 10.86 -0.73 43.62
C LEU A 597 10.06 0.25 44.49
N LYS A 598 10.42 1.54 44.47
CA LYS A 598 9.73 2.59 45.24
C LYS A 598 8.48 3.12 44.54
N LYS A 599 8.32 2.88 43.23
CA LYS A 599 7.19 3.35 42.44
C LYS A 599 5.89 2.64 42.83
N LYS A 600 4.79 3.40 42.84
CA LYS A 600 3.47 2.90 43.21
C LYS A 600 2.93 1.98 42.10
N LEU A 601 2.47 0.79 42.49
CA LEU A 601 1.73 -0.11 41.60
C LEU A 601 0.26 0.31 41.49
N ALA A 602 -0.28 0.26 40.28
CA ALA A 602 -1.70 0.50 39.98
C ALA A 602 -2.15 -0.39 38.82
N ARG A 603 -3.46 -0.48 38.56
CA ARG A 603 -3.98 -1.08 37.33
C ARG A 603 -3.34 -0.39 36.12
N GLY A 604 -2.87 -1.18 35.15
CA GLY A 604 -2.14 -0.68 33.98
C GLY A 604 -0.63 -0.47 34.19
N SER A 605 -0.08 -0.69 35.40
CA SER A 605 1.38 -0.64 35.57
C SER A 605 2.09 -1.74 34.77
N LEU A 606 3.18 -1.37 34.08
CA LEU A 606 4.11 -2.27 33.40
C LEU A 606 5.33 -2.54 34.28
N VAL A 607 5.60 -3.83 34.50
CA VAL A 607 6.45 -4.27 35.61
C VAL A 607 7.34 -5.45 35.20
N MET A 608 8.60 -5.46 35.62
CA MET A 608 9.49 -6.60 35.36
C MET A 608 9.07 -7.79 36.21
N ALA A 609 8.92 -8.95 35.56
CA ALA A 609 8.75 -10.20 36.27
C ALA A 609 10.11 -10.68 36.78
N ASN A 610 10.15 -11.15 38.03
CA ASN A 610 11.35 -11.73 38.63
C ASN A 610 11.00 -12.95 39.49
N SER A 611 12.00 -13.79 39.73
CA SER A 611 11.94 -15.01 40.54
C SER A 611 12.44 -14.80 41.98
N GLY A 612 12.48 -13.54 42.44
CA GLY A 612 13.18 -13.10 43.64
C GLY A 612 14.07 -11.90 43.37
N LYS A 613 14.59 -11.30 44.45
CA LYS A 613 15.41 -10.07 44.37
C LYS A 613 16.57 -10.24 43.38
N ASN A 614 16.76 -9.23 42.52
CA ASN A 614 17.83 -9.14 41.52
C ASN A 614 17.79 -10.23 40.43
N THR A 615 16.60 -10.62 39.98
CA THR A 615 16.46 -11.68 38.97
C THR A 615 15.63 -11.29 37.75
N ASN A 616 15.63 -10.01 37.36
CA ASN A 616 14.96 -9.53 36.15
C ASN A 616 15.58 -10.17 34.90
N SER A 617 14.77 -10.51 33.90
CA SER A 617 15.22 -11.05 32.61
C SER A 617 14.47 -10.34 31.46
N SER A 618 13.95 -11.07 30.48
CA SER A 618 13.02 -10.53 29.47
C SER A 618 11.55 -10.52 29.93
N GLN A 619 11.19 -11.24 31.00
CA GLN A 619 9.78 -11.35 31.36
C GLN A 619 9.22 -10.08 32.01
N PHE A 620 7.98 -9.75 31.67
CA PHE A 620 7.25 -8.61 32.23
C PHE A 620 5.79 -9.00 32.54
N PHE A 621 5.11 -8.17 33.33
CA PHE A 621 3.68 -8.27 33.52
C PHE A 621 3.00 -6.90 33.56
N VAL A 622 1.72 -6.91 33.17
CA VAL A 622 0.80 -5.78 33.26
C VAL A 622 -0.17 -6.04 34.40
N VAL A 623 -0.38 -5.05 35.26
CA VAL A 623 -1.30 -5.16 36.40
C VAL A 623 -2.74 -5.01 35.93
N LEU A 624 -3.58 -6.04 36.18
CA LEU A 624 -5.00 -6.03 35.81
C LEU A 624 -5.91 -5.53 36.94
N THR A 625 -5.42 -5.55 38.19
CA THR A 625 -6.24 -5.29 39.39
C THR A 625 -6.22 -3.83 39.85
N GLY A 626 -7.39 -3.33 40.28
CA GLY A 626 -7.50 -2.11 41.09
C GLY A 626 -7.57 -2.37 42.60
N ASP A 627 -7.55 -3.64 43.04
CA ASP A 627 -7.71 -4.00 44.45
C ASP A 627 -6.46 -3.63 45.27
N SER A 628 -6.66 -2.76 46.26
CA SER A 628 -5.58 -2.23 47.11
C SER A 628 -4.87 -3.31 47.93
N THR A 629 -5.56 -4.38 48.32
CA THR A 629 -4.98 -5.49 49.10
C THR A 629 -4.03 -6.33 48.25
N ARG A 630 -4.40 -6.60 46.99
CA ARG A 630 -3.54 -7.31 46.03
C ARG A 630 -2.33 -6.46 45.62
N ILE A 631 -2.55 -5.17 45.35
CA ILE A 631 -1.47 -4.22 45.04
C ILE A 631 -0.44 -4.16 46.18
N THR A 632 -0.89 -4.07 47.43
CA THR A 632 -0.02 -4.01 48.61
C THR A 632 0.90 -5.24 48.74
N LYS A 633 0.46 -6.42 48.27
CA LYS A 633 1.28 -7.66 48.30
C LYS A 633 2.44 -7.64 47.30
N MET A 634 2.32 -6.88 46.20
CA MET A 634 3.34 -6.75 45.15
C MET A 634 4.24 -5.53 45.34
N GLN A 635 3.75 -4.52 46.06
CA GLN A 635 4.48 -3.27 46.31
C GLN A 635 5.88 -3.51 46.88
N GLY A 636 6.89 -2.85 46.30
CA GLY A 636 8.28 -2.94 46.76
C GLY A 636 9.05 -4.21 46.34
N LYS A 637 8.43 -5.14 45.61
CA LYS A 637 9.06 -6.43 45.23
C LYS A 637 9.47 -6.51 43.75
N TYR A 638 8.89 -5.68 42.90
CA TYR A 638 9.08 -5.71 41.46
C TYR A 638 9.38 -4.31 40.92
N VAL A 639 10.22 -4.23 39.89
CA VAL A 639 10.62 -2.98 39.26
C VAL A 639 9.49 -2.51 38.35
N VAL A 640 8.78 -1.45 38.75
CA VAL A 640 7.81 -0.76 37.90
C VAL A 640 8.57 0.18 36.98
N PHE A 641 8.32 0.09 35.68
CA PHE A 641 9.07 0.85 34.68
C PHE A 641 8.19 1.45 33.57
N GLY A 642 6.87 1.30 33.65
CA GLY A 642 5.94 2.02 32.80
C GLY A 642 4.50 1.97 33.30
N VAL A 643 3.63 2.73 32.65
CA VAL A 643 2.20 2.82 32.95
C VAL A 643 1.39 2.85 31.66
N LEU A 644 0.20 2.24 31.68
CA LEU A 644 -0.71 2.24 30.54
C LEU A 644 -1.34 3.63 30.37
N GLU A 645 -1.14 4.23 29.20
CA GLU A 645 -1.80 5.45 28.77
C GLU A 645 -3.14 5.15 28.08
N GLU A 646 -3.15 4.22 27.10
CA GLU A 646 -4.32 3.89 26.28
C GLU A 646 -4.54 2.37 26.16
N GLY A 647 -5.78 1.96 25.86
CA GLY A 647 -6.15 0.56 25.70
C GLY A 647 -6.73 -0.11 26.95
N TYR A 648 -7.35 0.62 27.88
CA TYR A 648 -7.92 0.03 29.11
C TYR A 648 -9.05 -0.97 28.83
N GLU A 649 -9.77 -0.81 27.72
CA GLU A 649 -10.75 -1.75 27.20
C GLU A 649 -10.07 -3.04 26.71
N VAL A 650 -8.94 -2.94 26.01
CA VAL A 650 -8.10 -4.08 25.61
C VAL A 650 -7.53 -4.78 26.85
N LEU A 651 -7.11 -4.01 27.86
CA LEU A 651 -6.62 -4.53 29.14
C LEU A 651 -7.71 -5.32 29.88
N SER A 652 -8.96 -4.85 29.79
CA SER A 652 -10.12 -5.55 30.37
C SER A 652 -10.40 -6.86 29.63
N ARG A 653 -10.42 -6.84 28.30
CA ARG A 653 -10.57 -8.04 27.45
C ARG A 653 -9.46 -9.07 27.71
N LEU A 654 -8.22 -8.61 27.86
CA LEU A 654 -7.09 -9.45 28.23
C LEU A 654 -7.25 -10.05 29.64
N GLY A 655 -7.90 -9.35 30.57
CA GLY A 655 -8.20 -9.87 31.90
C GLY A 655 -9.32 -10.92 31.90
N ASP A 656 -10.29 -10.81 30.99
CA ASP A 656 -11.43 -11.71 30.90
C ASP A 656 -11.07 -13.11 30.40
N VAL A 657 -9.97 -13.23 29.67
CA VAL A 657 -9.39 -14.51 29.25
C VAL A 657 -8.46 -15.14 30.28
N GLY A 658 -8.38 -14.57 31.49
CA GLY A 658 -7.63 -15.09 32.61
C GLY A 658 -8.38 -16.17 33.41
N SER A 659 -7.62 -17.02 34.11
CA SER A 659 -8.14 -18.09 34.97
C SER A 659 -7.57 -18.02 36.39
N ALA A 660 -8.05 -18.89 37.28
CA ALA A 660 -7.59 -18.92 38.67
C ALA A 660 -6.17 -19.52 38.82
N ASP A 661 -5.79 -20.47 37.98
CA ASP A 661 -4.44 -21.07 37.97
C ASP A 661 -3.44 -20.28 37.12
N GLY A 662 -3.92 -19.28 36.38
CA GLY A 662 -3.14 -18.38 35.56
C GLY A 662 -2.93 -18.87 34.13
N LYS A 663 -3.40 -20.06 33.77
CA LYS A 663 -3.37 -20.51 32.38
C LYS A 663 -4.50 -19.83 31.59
N PRO A 664 -4.20 -19.06 30.52
CA PRO A 664 -5.24 -18.39 29.74
C PRO A 664 -6.31 -19.37 29.22
N VAL A 665 -7.59 -18.99 29.28
CA VAL A 665 -8.70 -19.80 28.74
C VAL A 665 -8.77 -19.76 27.21
N SER A 666 -8.02 -18.84 26.59
CA SER A 666 -7.77 -18.75 25.15
C SER A 666 -6.31 -18.35 24.94
N LEU A 667 -5.66 -18.89 23.90
CA LEU A 667 -4.29 -18.48 23.55
C LEU A 667 -4.24 -16.96 23.35
N CYS A 668 -3.28 -16.31 24.00
CA CYS A 668 -3.09 -14.87 23.91
C CYS A 668 -1.65 -14.60 23.55
N PHE A 669 -1.44 -13.80 22.52
CA PHE A 669 -0.11 -13.38 22.11
C PHE A 669 -0.04 -11.87 21.97
N ALA A 670 1.18 -11.40 22.21
CA ALA A 670 1.52 -10.01 22.33
C ALA A 670 2.48 -9.68 21.19
N ARG A 671 2.09 -8.80 20.27
CA ARG A 671 3.04 -8.20 19.33
C ARG A 671 3.45 -6.86 19.91
N THR A 672 4.63 -6.83 20.55
CA THR A 672 5.19 -5.57 21.02
C THR A 672 6.09 -4.97 19.96
N PHE A 673 5.98 -3.67 19.76
CA PHE A 673 6.98 -2.91 19.02
C PHE A 673 7.22 -1.60 19.76
N VAL A 674 8.42 -1.04 19.58
CA VAL A 674 8.78 0.28 20.08
C VAL A 674 9.16 1.09 18.86
N SER A 675 8.60 2.29 18.74
CA SER A 675 9.07 3.28 17.78
C SER A 675 10.52 3.62 18.15
N ALA A 676 11.47 3.11 17.37
CA ALA A 676 12.88 3.44 17.48
C ALA A 676 13.20 4.69 16.65
N PHE A 677 12.41 5.75 16.80
CA PHE A 677 12.87 7.08 16.48
C PHE A 677 13.56 7.65 17.71
N GLN A 678 14.85 7.95 17.57
CA GLN A 678 15.53 8.82 18.51
C GLN A 678 14.97 10.23 18.31
N TYR A 679 13.83 10.55 18.94
CA TYR A 679 13.23 11.87 18.81
C TYR A 679 12.52 12.35 20.07
N PHE A 680 12.62 13.66 20.24
CA PHE A 680 12.06 14.51 21.27
C PHE A 680 10.53 14.35 21.37
N ALA A 681 10.05 13.41 22.19
CA ALA A 681 8.66 13.40 22.64
C ALA A 681 8.48 14.47 23.74
N ASP A 682 8.46 15.73 23.33
CA ASP A 682 7.52 16.62 23.98
C ASP A 682 6.14 16.10 23.58
N ASN A 683 5.21 15.96 24.53
CA ASN A 683 3.80 15.73 24.26
C ASN A 683 3.25 17.02 23.63
N LYS A 684 3.65 17.28 22.38
CA LYS A 684 3.48 18.58 21.74
C LYS A 684 2.01 18.74 21.45
N THR A 685 1.39 19.60 22.25
CA THR A 685 0.07 20.12 21.95
C THR A 685 0.27 21.45 21.23
N CYS A 686 -0.08 21.49 19.96
CA CYS A 686 -0.16 22.74 19.21
C CYS A 686 -1.60 23.24 19.32
N THR A 687 -1.83 24.26 20.14
CA THR A 687 -3.14 24.90 20.21
C THR A 687 -3.17 26.11 19.28
N LEU A 688 -4.14 26.13 18.37
CA LEU A 688 -4.39 27.20 17.44
C LEU A 688 -5.66 27.94 17.83
N GLU A 689 -5.62 29.27 17.77
CA GLU A 689 -6.79 30.14 17.80
C GLU A 689 -6.88 30.82 16.43
N PRO A 690 -8.08 31.08 15.89
CA PRO A 690 -8.20 31.80 14.62
C PRO A 690 -7.61 33.21 14.76
N LEU A 691 -6.89 33.68 13.74
CA LEU A 691 -6.28 35.01 13.73
C LEU A 691 -7.32 36.16 13.71
N GLY A 692 -8.57 35.82 13.37
CA GLY A 692 -9.70 36.74 13.32
C GLY A 692 -10.14 37.07 11.89
N SER A 693 -11.22 37.85 11.78
CA SER A 693 -11.92 38.10 10.52
C SER A 693 -11.00 38.58 9.39
N GLY A 694 -10.96 37.82 8.30
CA GLY A 694 -10.25 38.15 7.05
C GLY A 694 -8.73 37.94 7.08
N GLN A 695 -8.16 37.43 8.18
CA GLN A 695 -6.75 37.05 8.24
C GLN A 695 -6.56 35.63 7.69
N ASP A 696 -5.40 35.36 7.08
CA ASP A 696 -5.04 34.05 6.53
C ASP A 696 -4.38 33.17 7.62
N ASP A 697 -5.07 32.10 7.99
CA ASP A 697 -4.64 31.14 9.01
C ASP A 697 -3.73 30.04 8.46
N THR A 698 -3.59 29.92 7.13
CA THR A 698 -2.96 28.74 6.51
C THR A 698 -1.53 28.50 7.03
N SER A 699 -0.73 29.56 7.18
CA SER A 699 0.66 29.42 7.66
C SER A 699 0.78 28.95 9.10
N GLN A 700 -0.15 29.38 9.98
CA GLN A 700 -0.12 28.90 11.37
C GLN A 700 -0.61 27.46 11.48
N ILE A 701 -1.55 27.07 10.63
CA ILE A 701 -2.03 25.69 10.52
C ILE A 701 -0.90 24.77 10.06
N GLU A 702 -0.25 25.09 8.92
CA GLU A 702 0.88 24.33 8.40
C GLU A 702 2.01 24.22 9.42
N ALA A 703 2.33 25.30 10.14
CA ALA A 703 3.36 25.28 11.18
C ALA A 703 2.99 24.37 12.36
N ALA A 704 1.72 24.36 12.78
CA ALA A 704 1.26 23.48 13.85
C ALA A 704 1.25 22.01 13.41
N ILE A 705 0.79 21.71 12.20
CA ILE A 705 0.80 20.34 11.67
C ILE A 705 2.23 19.85 11.44
N ALA A 706 3.14 20.68 10.92
CA ALA A 706 4.55 20.31 10.82
C ALA A 706 5.20 20.03 12.18
N LEU A 707 4.71 20.67 13.25
CA LEU A 707 5.26 20.52 14.60
C LEU A 707 4.61 19.38 15.42
N CYS A 708 3.31 19.16 15.24
CA CYS A 708 2.47 18.28 16.07
C CYS A 708 1.70 17.22 15.29
N GLY A 709 1.70 17.26 13.95
CA GLY A 709 1.07 16.27 13.09
C GLY A 709 1.79 14.91 13.11
N HIS A 710 3.01 14.83 13.63
CA HIS A 710 3.71 13.58 13.85
C HIS A 710 3.91 13.39 15.35
N TYR A 711 3.32 12.33 15.91
CA TYR A 711 3.43 11.95 17.33
C TYR A 711 2.94 13.01 18.33
N GLY A 712 2.08 13.93 17.91
CA GLY A 712 1.58 15.04 18.73
C GLY A 712 0.06 15.22 18.63
N THR A 713 -0.43 16.28 19.27
CA THR A 713 -1.84 16.68 19.20
C THR A 713 -1.96 18.11 18.69
N THR A 714 -2.74 18.32 17.65
CA THR A 714 -3.10 19.67 17.19
C THR A 714 -4.52 19.96 17.63
N VAL A 715 -4.71 21.01 18.42
CA VAL A 715 -6.01 21.44 18.94
C VAL A 715 -6.38 22.76 18.29
N PHE A 716 -7.43 22.76 17.47
CA PHE A 716 -8.03 23.97 16.96
C PHE A 716 -9.12 24.39 17.93
N ALA A 717 -9.02 25.60 18.47
CA ALA A 717 -10.08 26.20 19.26
C ALA A 717 -11.32 26.53 18.41
N PRO A 718 -12.48 26.77 19.04
CA PRO A 718 -13.68 27.16 18.32
C PRO A 718 -13.51 28.46 17.53
N GLY A 719 -13.94 28.44 16.26
CA GLY A 719 -13.96 29.61 15.39
C GLY A 719 -13.77 29.26 13.92
N GLU A 720 -13.65 30.27 13.07
CA GLU A 720 -13.40 30.12 11.63
C GLU A 720 -11.94 30.46 11.31
N TYR A 721 -11.25 29.55 10.63
CA TYR A 721 -9.86 29.69 10.17
C TYR A 721 -9.86 29.87 8.65
N ASN A 722 -9.42 31.02 8.13
CA ASN A 722 -9.43 31.23 6.69
C ASN A 722 -8.21 30.55 6.04
N VAL A 723 -8.49 29.71 5.05
CA VAL A 723 -7.49 28.99 4.27
C VAL A 723 -7.43 29.58 2.87
N THR A 724 -6.26 30.07 2.45
CA THR A 724 -6.07 30.83 1.20
C THR A 724 -5.26 30.09 0.14
N ARG A 725 -4.64 28.96 0.50
CA ARG A 725 -3.86 28.10 -0.40
C ARG A 725 -4.08 26.63 -0.07
N LYS A 726 -3.79 25.76 -1.03
CA LYS A 726 -3.88 24.30 -0.82
C LYS A 726 -2.98 23.87 0.33
N MET A 727 -3.41 22.88 1.10
CA MET A 727 -2.62 22.35 2.21
C MET A 727 -2.67 20.81 2.26
N THR A 728 -1.57 20.24 2.74
CA THR A 728 -1.46 18.82 3.08
C THR A 728 -1.24 18.71 4.58
N TRP A 729 -2.00 17.82 5.24
CA TRP A 729 -1.69 17.36 6.59
C TRP A 729 -1.06 15.98 6.50
N ASP A 730 0.24 15.91 6.77
CA ASP A 730 0.94 14.65 6.98
C ASP A 730 0.80 14.27 8.45
N LEU A 731 0.07 13.19 8.72
CA LEU A 731 -0.31 12.77 10.06
C LEU A 731 0.23 11.38 10.36
N VAL A 732 1.14 11.27 11.32
CA VAL A 732 1.74 10.00 11.75
C VAL A 732 1.59 9.84 13.25
N GLU A 733 0.89 8.78 13.70
CA GLU A 733 0.66 8.50 15.11
C GLU A 733 0.18 9.74 15.90
N SER A 734 -0.74 10.51 15.32
CA SER A 734 -1.11 11.83 15.83
C SER A 734 -2.62 12.04 15.92
N ARG A 735 -2.99 13.08 16.67
CA ARG A 735 -4.39 13.48 16.84
C ARG A 735 -4.59 14.93 16.42
N VAL A 736 -5.70 15.19 15.72
CA VAL A 736 -6.21 16.53 15.51
C VAL A 736 -7.58 16.65 16.15
N ASP A 737 -7.70 17.55 17.13
CA ASP A 737 -8.97 17.96 17.74
C ASP A 737 -9.42 19.27 17.08
N LEU A 738 -10.38 19.17 16.16
CA LEU A 738 -10.85 20.30 15.35
C LEU A 738 -12.16 20.87 15.92
N HIS A 739 -12.10 21.83 16.85
CA HIS A 739 -13.30 22.46 17.40
C HIS A 739 -13.83 23.65 16.57
N GLY A 740 -13.24 23.92 15.40
CA GLY A 740 -13.59 25.05 14.53
C GLY A 740 -13.68 24.66 13.04
N TYR A 741 -14.01 25.64 12.19
CA TYR A 741 -14.18 25.44 10.75
C TYR A 741 -13.00 25.99 9.96
N LEU A 742 -12.47 25.16 9.06
CA LEU A 742 -11.52 25.55 8.01
C LEU A 742 -12.33 26.18 6.86
N ASN A 743 -12.29 27.51 6.76
CA ASN A 743 -12.97 28.28 5.75
C ASN A 743 -12.08 28.47 4.52
N PHE A 744 -12.25 27.64 3.50
CA PHE A 744 -11.53 27.80 2.23
C PHE A 744 -12.15 28.97 1.46
N VAL A 745 -11.38 30.05 1.34
CA VAL A 745 -11.89 31.32 0.82
C VAL A 745 -12.37 31.20 -0.63
N ALA A 746 -13.50 31.83 -0.94
CA ALA A 746 -14.11 31.79 -2.28
C ALA A 746 -13.36 32.68 -3.29
N ASP A 747 -12.21 32.21 -3.79
CA ASP A 747 -11.44 32.85 -4.86
C ASP A 747 -11.36 31.93 -6.09
N LEU A 748 -12.43 31.93 -6.90
CA LEU A 748 -12.51 31.07 -8.09
C LEU A 748 -11.30 31.24 -9.03
N PRO A 749 -10.89 32.46 -9.44
CA PRO A 749 -9.73 32.63 -10.32
C PRO A 749 -8.45 32.01 -9.77
N TYR A 750 -8.19 32.12 -8.46
CA TYR A 750 -7.02 31.51 -7.84
C TYR A 750 -7.10 29.98 -7.87
N TRP A 751 -8.18 29.39 -7.36
CA TRP A 751 -8.33 27.95 -7.20
C TRP A 751 -8.47 27.20 -8.53
N MET A 752 -9.02 27.84 -9.55
CA MET A 752 -9.10 27.26 -10.89
C MET A 752 -7.73 27.04 -11.54
N TYR A 753 -6.69 27.73 -11.07
CA TYR A 753 -5.34 27.56 -11.61
C TYR A 753 -4.72 26.22 -11.12
N PRO A 754 -4.29 25.31 -12.02
CA PRO A 754 -3.83 23.96 -11.64
C PRO A 754 -2.73 23.92 -10.58
N GLU A 755 -1.81 24.89 -10.56
CA GLU A 755 -0.73 24.96 -9.58
C GLU A 755 -1.23 25.24 -8.16
N ASN A 756 -2.43 25.82 -8.00
CA ASN A 756 -3.02 26.17 -6.71
C ASN A 756 -3.91 25.08 -6.13
N THR A 757 -4.10 23.98 -6.86
CA THR A 757 -4.77 22.77 -6.38
C THR A 757 -3.81 21.59 -6.48
N TYR A 758 -4.18 20.47 -5.90
CA TYR A 758 -3.59 19.19 -6.23
C TYR A 758 -4.37 18.62 -7.39
N ARG A 759 -3.71 18.47 -8.54
CA ARG A 759 -4.27 17.81 -9.71
C ARG A 759 -3.50 16.53 -9.96
N VAL A 760 -4.15 15.57 -10.61
CA VAL A 760 -3.50 14.34 -11.13
C VAL A 760 -3.03 13.34 -10.05
N ILE A 761 -3.02 13.68 -8.76
CA ILE A 761 -2.80 12.71 -7.67
C ILE A 761 -4.04 11.84 -7.37
N PHE A 762 -5.18 12.04 -8.07
CA PHE A 762 -6.46 11.41 -7.79
C PHE A 762 -7.12 10.74 -9.00
N ILE A 763 -8.21 10.01 -8.74
CA ILE A 763 -9.12 9.50 -9.76
C ILE A 763 -9.51 10.62 -10.72
N GLN A 764 -9.43 10.35 -12.04
CA GLN A 764 -9.92 11.25 -13.08
C GLN A 764 -9.30 12.68 -13.03
N SER A 765 -8.06 12.84 -12.57
CA SER A 765 -7.38 14.16 -12.59
C SER A 765 -8.15 15.29 -11.88
N GLN A 766 -9.03 14.93 -10.94
CA GLN A 766 -9.84 15.91 -10.21
C GLN A 766 -8.96 16.76 -9.29
N ALA A 767 -9.37 18.00 -9.06
CA ALA A 767 -8.67 18.93 -8.18
C ALA A 767 -9.01 18.63 -6.72
N SER A 768 -8.05 18.75 -5.81
CA SER A 768 -8.32 18.90 -4.37
C SER A 768 -7.52 20.05 -3.81
N TRP A 769 -8.01 20.69 -2.76
CA TRP A 769 -7.28 21.76 -2.06
C TRP A 769 -6.80 21.34 -0.66
N PHE A 770 -7.28 20.21 -0.15
CA PHE A 770 -6.98 19.75 1.20
C PHE A 770 -6.78 18.23 1.18
N VAL A 771 -5.58 17.82 1.58
CA VAL A 771 -5.18 16.42 1.54
C VAL A 771 -4.70 16.01 2.93
N ILE A 772 -5.17 14.87 3.41
CA ILE A 772 -4.64 14.20 4.60
C ILE A 772 -3.93 12.92 4.16
N THR A 773 -2.70 12.74 4.61
CA THR A 773 -1.84 11.58 4.33
C THR A 773 -1.21 11.07 5.63
N GLY A 774 -0.50 9.95 5.56
CA GLY A 774 0.27 9.39 6.68
C GLY A 774 -0.38 8.14 7.27
N ASN A 775 -0.11 7.83 8.54
CA ASN A 775 -0.59 6.61 9.16
C ASN A 775 -0.91 6.73 10.66
N ASP A 776 -1.79 5.87 11.15
CA ASP A 776 -2.15 5.78 12.57
C ASP A 776 -2.63 7.12 13.17
N PHE A 777 -3.47 7.87 12.46
CA PHE A 777 -3.95 9.17 12.91
C PHE A 777 -5.44 9.18 13.25
N VAL A 778 -5.84 10.16 14.07
CA VAL A 778 -7.24 10.49 14.34
C VAL A 778 -7.47 11.97 14.12
N VAL A 779 -8.41 12.32 13.24
CA VAL A 779 -8.96 13.67 13.13
C VAL A 779 -10.38 13.64 13.67
N ASP A 780 -10.62 14.31 14.78
CA ASP A 780 -11.93 14.37 15.42
C ASP A 780 -12.39 15.82 15.48
N ALA A 781 -13.51 16.10 14.82
CA ALA A 781 -14.08 17.43 14.74
C ALA A 781 -15.20 17.68 15.76
N HIS A 782 -15.47 16.71 16.64
CA HIS A 782 -16.39 16.83 17.78
C HIS A 782 -17.81 17.29 17.45
N ASN A 783 -18.24 17.17 16.19
CA ASN A 783 -19.48 17.73 15.65
C ASN A 783 -19.57 19.27 15.72
N THR A 784 -18.44 19.93 16.01
CA THR A 784 -18.31 21.39 16.16
C THR A 784 -17.38 22.03 15.13
N GLY A 785 -16.64 21.22 14.38
CA GLY A 785 -15.70 21.68 13.38
C GLY A 785 -15.81 20.95 12.04
N GLY A 786 -14.96 21.39 11.10
CA GLY A 786 -14.85 20.80 9.77
C GLY A 786 -14.51 21.83 8.70
N ILE A 787 -15.19 21.84 7.56
CA ILE A 787 -14.86 22.68 6.39
C ILE A 787 -16.06 23.55 5.98
N ILE A 788 -15.78 24.82 5.66
CA ILE A 788 -16.67 25.68 4.89
C ILE A 788 -16.08 25.79 3.48
N GLY A 789 -16.75 25.18 2.50
CA GLY A 789 -16.29 25.13 1.11
C GLY A 789 -16.80 26.27 0.22
N ASN A 790 -17.72 27.08 0.73
CA ASN A 790 -18.32 28.21 -0.01
C ASN A 790 -18.97 27.83 -1.36
N GLY A 791 -19.59 26.65 -1.42
CA GLY A 791 -20.07 25.98 -2.63
C GLY A 791 -21.01 26.79 -3.51
N GLN A 792 -21.87 27.66 -2.95
CA GLN A 792 -22.82 28.43 -3.75
C GLN A 792 -22.14 29.30 -4.82
N TYR A 793 -20.97 29.88 -4.53
CA TYR A 793 -20.19 30.64 -5.54
C TYR A 793 -19.78 29.76 -6.72
N TRP A 794 -19.38 28.52 -6.42
CA TRP A 794 -18.97 27.53 -7.40
C TRP A 794 -20.14 27.02 -8.24
N TRP A 795 -21.27 26.71 -7.61
CA TRP A 795 -22.45 26.19 -8.30
C TRP A 795 -23.13 27.26 -9.15
N SER A 796 -23.20 28.51 -8.68
CA SER A 796 -23.73 29.63 -9.49
C SER A 796 -22.82 29.94 -10.68
N TRP A 797 -21.49 29.83 -10.52
CA TRP A 797 -20.55 29.93 -11.63
C TRP A 797 -20.72 28.78 -12.63
N TYR A 798 -20.78 27.55 -12.14
CA TYR A 798 -20.97 26.34 -12.95
C TYR A 798 -22.30 26.37 -13.72
N GLY A 799 -23.38 26.84 -13.08
CA GLY A 799 -24.70 27.00 -13.68
C GLY A 799 -24.75 27.98 -14.86
N ASN A 800 -23.77 28.88 -14.98
CA ASN A 800 -23.66 29.87 -16.05
C ASN A 800 -22.56 29.53 -17.09
N GLY A 801 -21.79 28.46 -16.88
CA GLY A 801 -20.63 28.07 -17.69
C GLY A 801 -20.83 26.81 -18.54
N THR A 802 -19.81 26.45 -19.33
CA THR A 802 -19.75 25.19 -20.08
C THR A 802 -19.39 24.04 -19.12
N ARG A 803 -20.23 23.00 -19.07
CA ARG A 803 -20.06 21.85 -18.17
C ARG A 803 -19.02 20.88 -18.73
N ILE A 804 -17.87 20.76 -18.07
CA ILE A 804 -16.79 19.83 -18.45
C ILE A 804 -16.26 19.17 -17.17
N ASP A 805 -16.11 17.84 -17.14
CA ASP A 805 -15.46 17.14 -16.03
C ASP A 805 -13.97 17.51 -15.96
N GLY A 806 -13.45 17.74 -14.75
CA GLY A 806 -12.10 18.29 -14.56
C GLY A 806 -12.04 19.81 -14.72
N ASP A 807 -13.18 20.50 -14.61
CA ASP A 807 -13.32 21.97 -14.63
C ASP A 807 -12.46 22.71 -13.59
N GLY A 808 -11.93 21.99 -12.59
CA GLY A 808 -11.03 22.51 -11.57
C GLY A 808 -11.71 22.84 -10.25
N ARG A 809 -13.01 22.56 -10.08
CA ARG A 809 -13.65 22.64 -8.76
C ARG A 809 -12.99 21.64 -7.80
N PRO A 810 -12.53 22.09 -6.61
CA PRO A 810 -11.79 21.22 -5.71
C PRO A 810 -12.71 20.32 -4.88
N VAL A 811 -12.29 19.06 -4.70
CA VAL A 811 -12.78 18.17 -3.64
C VAL A 811 -12.47 18.79 -2.28
N ALA A 812 -13.45 18.77 -1.37
CA ALA A 812 -13.36 19.48 -0.11
C ALA A 812 -12.34 18.84 0.86
N LEU A 813 -12.40 17.53 1.06
CA LEU A 813 -11.45 16.75 1.86
C LEU A 813 -11.01 15.50 1.11
N THR A 814 -9.71 15.29 0.98
CA THR A 814 -9.17 14.05 0.40
C THR A 814 -8.25 13.33 1.37
N VAL A 815 -8.52 12.07 1.67
CA VAL A 815 -7.60 11.15 2.36
C VAL A 815 -6.84 10.34 1.31
N TYR A 816 -5.52 10.43 1.32
CA TYR A 816 -4.67 9.89 0.27
C TYR A 816 -3.47 9.16 0.85
N ARG A 817 -3.20 7.95 0.35
CA ARG A 817 -2.08 7.09 0.83
C ARG A 817 -2.04 6.95 2.35
N ALA A 818 -3.22 6.92 2.95
CA ALA A 818 -3.37 6.81 4.38
C ALA A 818 -3.46 5.34 4.81
N LEU A 819 -2.86 5.02 5.95
CA LEU A 819 -2.95 3.69 6.56
C LEU A 819 -3.45 3.80 8.00
N ARG A 820 -4.54 3.12 8.35
CA ARG A 820 -5.10 3.14 9.73
C ARG A 820 -5.49 4.54 10.21
N GLY A 821 -6.08 5.36 9.34
CA GLY A 821 -6.57 6.69 9.68
C GLY A 821 -8.04 6.69 10.12
N THR A 822 -8.41 7.60 11.02
CA THR A 822 -9.82 7.84 11.42
C THR A 822 -10.19 9.30 11.23
N ILE A 823 -11.31 9.55 10.55
CA ILE A 823 -11.98 10.86 10.45
C ILE A 823 -13.30 10.75 11.21
N ALA A 824 -13.48 11.56 12.25
CA ALA A 824 -14.62 11.46 13.15
C ALA A 824 -15.37 12.80 13.29
N ASN A 825 -16.70 12.71 13.36
CA ASN A 825 -17.59 13.80 13.75
C ASN A 825 -17.40 15.11 12.93
N PHE A 826 -17.14 14.96 11.62
CA PHE A 826 -16.63 16.03 10.76
C PHE A 826 -17.73 16.59 9.87
N ARG A 827 -17.82 17.93 9.80
CA ARG A 827 -18.88 18.64 9.06
C ARG A 827 -18.33 19.39 7.86
N ILE A 828 -18.88 19.17 6.68
CA ILE A 828 -18.52 19.89 5.47
C ILE A 828 -19.77 20.63 4.96
N GLU A 829 -19.69 21.95 4.94
CA GLU A 829 -20.76 22.83 4.49
C GLU A 829 -20.40 23.45 3.13
N GLY A 830 -21.26 23.25 2.14
CA GLY A 830 -21.12 23.83 0.80
C GLY A 830 -19.82 23.41 0.10
N GLN A 831 -19.61 22.11 -0.12
CA GLN A 831 -18.50 21.62 -0.93
C GLN A 831 -18.57 22.14 -2.39
N PRO A 832 -17.46 22.57 -3.03
CA PRO A 832 -17.46 23.04 -4.43
C PRO A 832 -17.75 21.93 -5.45
N PHE A 833 -17.19 20.75 -5.18
CA PHE A 833 -17.27 19.53 -5.97
C PHE A 833 -17.60 18.39 -4.99
N TRP A 834 -16.87 17.28 -4.99
CA TRP A 834 -17.04 16.21 -4.02
C TRP A 834 -16.81 16.66 -2.58
N CYS A 835 -17.60 16.13 -1.66
CA CYS A 835 -17.46 16.35 -0.24
C CYS A 835 -16.21 15.64 0.28
N ASN A 836 -16.00 14.37 -0.12
CA ASN A 836 -14.84 13.59 0.29
C ASN A 836 -14.26 12.76 -0.87
N ALA A 837 -12.98 12.44 -0.78
CA ALA A 837 -12.37 11.36 -1.54
C ALA A 837 -11.45 10.53 -0.65
N VAL A 838 -11.40 9.21 -0.87
CA VAL A 838 -10.41 8.32 -0.28
C VAL A 838 -9.71 7.53 -1.38
N ALA A 839 -8.42 7.77 -1.54
CA ALA A 839 -7.65 7.27 -2.67
C ALA A 839 -6.34 6.62 -2.23
N GLU A 840 -5.99 5.49 -2.86
CA GLU A 840 -4.75 4.74 -2.58
C GLU A 840 -4.52 4.45 -1.09
N SER A 841 -5.59 4.27 -0.31
CA SER A 841 -5.53 4.19 1.16
C SER A 841 -6.03 2.85 1.67
N GLN A 842 -5.58 2.46 2.87
CA GLN A 842 -5.97 1.19 3.48
C GLN A 842 -6.39 1.34 4.95
N SER A 843 -7.45 0.62 5.35
CA SER A 843 -7.93 0.61 6.74
C SER A 843 -8.29 2.02 7.25
N VAL A 844 -9.09 2.76 6.48
CA VAL A 844 -9.54 4.11 6.86
C VAL A 844 -11.00 4.06 7.34
N VAL A 845 -11.26 4.72 8.47
CA VAL A 845 -12.59 4.82 9.07
C VAL A 845 -13.09 6.26 9.00
N TYR A 846 -14.30 6.44 8.50
CA TYR A 846 -15.08 7.65 8.64
C TYR A 846 -16.28 7.37 9.53
N ASP A 847 -16.43 8.09 10.64
CA ASP A 847 -17.54 7.91 11.59
C ASP A 847 -18.16 9.25 11.99
N GLY A 848 -19.44 9.46 11.68
CA GLY A 848 -20.13 10.71 12.04
C GLY A 848 -19.87 11.85 11.04
N MET A 849 -19.90 11.57 9.75
CA MET A 849 -19.74 12.59 8.71
C MET A 849 -21.04 13.32 8.41
N TYR A 850 -20.94 14.63 8.24
CA TYR A 850 -22.03 15.48 7.76
C TYR A 850 -21.58 16.26 6.52
N CYS A 851 -22.34 16.16 5.43
CA CYS A 851 -22.09 16.89 4.18
C CYS A 851 -23.36 17.62 3.75
N ASN A 852 -23.27 18.89 3.36
CA ASN A 852 -24.44 19.65 2.94
C ASN A 852 -24.15 20.59 1.77
N ALA A 853 -24.58 20.18 0.58
CA ALA A 853 -24.66 20.99 -0.62
C ALA A 853 -26.11 21.27 -0.98
N THR A 854 -26.76 22.19 -0.26
CA THR A 854 -28.11 22.67 -0.59
C THR A 854 -28.03 23.94 -1.43
N ASN A 855 -28.68 23.96 -2.60
CA ASN A 855 -28.80 25.18 -3.41
C ASN A 855 -29.66 26.22 -2.68
N ALA A 856 -29.09 27.39 -2.39
CA ALA A 856 -29.80 28.50 -1.76
C ALA A 856 -30.28 29.55 -2.76
N ASP A 857 -29.88 29.49 -4.03
CA ASP A 857 -30.19 30.50 -5.04
C ASP A 857 -31.56 30.23 -5.73
N PRO A 858 -32.57 31.07 -5.51
CA PRO A 858 -33.90 30.91 -6.10
C PRO A 858 -33.93 31.01 -7.62
N LEU A 859 -32.91 31.61 -8.26
CA LEU A 859 -32.81 31.69 -9.71
C LEU A 859 -32.73 30.31 -10.37
N TYR A 860 -32.21 29.32 -9.65
CA TYR A 860 -31.97 27.97 -10.14
C TYR A 860 -32.91 26.92 -9.52
N TYR A 861 -34.00 27.35 -8.88
CA TYR A 861 -35.02 26.43 -8.38
C TYR A 861 -35.57 25.54 -9.52
N ASN A 862 -35.83 24.27 -9.19
CA ASN A 862 -36.14 23.15 -10.08
C ASN A 862 -35.01 22.73 -11.05
N GLN A 863 -33.80 23.28 -10.91
CA GLN A 863 -32.63 22.89 -11.70
C GLN A 863 -31.60 22.24 -10.78
N ASN A 864 -30.95 21.18 -11.25
CA ASN A 864 -29.76 20.69 -10.59
C ASN A 864 -28.57 21.55 -11.03
N ILE A 865 -28.11 22.44 -10.15
CA ILE A 865 -26.87 23.22 -10.31
C ILE A 865 -25.75 22.78 -9.37
N VAL A 866 -26.04 21.91 -8.42
CA VAL A 866 -25.09 21.31 -7.47
C VAL A 866 -24.49 20.01 -8.04
N TRP A 867 -24.26 19.96 -9.36
CA TRP A 867 -23.73 18.77 -10.04
C TRP A 867 -22.34 18.38 -9.54
N ASN A 868 -22.07 17.07 -9.53
CA ASN A 868 -20.81 16.45 -9.10
C ASN A 868 -20.45 16.87 -7.66
N THR A 869 -21.45 16.96 -6.78
CA THR A 869 -21.26 17.20 -5.34
C THR A 869 -21.31 15.91 -4.53
N ASP A 870 -20.57 14.90 -4.99
CA ASP A 870 -20.58 13.55 -4.47
C ASP A 870 -20.25 13.51 -2.96
N GLY A 871 -20.81 12.54 -2.22
CA GLY A 871 -20.59 12.44 -0.78
C GLY A 871 -19.20 11.90 -0.46
N ILE A 872 -18.83 10.77 -1.06
CA ILE A 872 -17.47 10.24 -1.04
C ILE A 872 -17.16 9.37 -2.26
N ASP A 873 -15.98 9.56 -2.82
CA ASP A 873 -15.42 8.71 -3.88
C ASP A 873 -14.30 7.81 -3.33
N THR A 874 -14.44 6.49 -3.47
CA THR A 874 -13.35 5.54 -3.16
C THR A 874 -12.59 5.18 -4.43
N PHE A 875 -11.26 5.17 -4.38
CA PHE A 875 -10.44 4.74 -5.51
C PHE A 875 -9.19 4.01 -5.05
N ARG A 876 -8.87 2.84 -5.64
CA ARG A 876 -7.65 2.08 -5.32
C ARG A 876 -7.44 1.88 -3.81
N SER A 877 -8.54 1.70 -3.07
CA SER A 877 -8.51 1.73 -1.61
C SER A 877 -9.11 0.46 -1.03
N ASP A 878 -8.54 -0.01 0.06
CA ASP A 878 -8.89 -1.28 0.67
C ASP A 878 -9.30 -1.12 2.13
N ASN A 879 -10.29 -1.89 2.58
CA ASN A 879 -10.75 -1.90 3.97
C ASN A 879 -11.21 -0.50 4.42
N ILE A 880 -12.21 0.06 3.73
CA ILE A 880 -12.76 1.39 4.02
C ILE A 880 -14.09 1.25 4.74
N THR A 881 -14.22 1.91 5.89
CA THR A 881 -15.42 1.84 6.74
C THR A 881 -16.09 3.21 6.83
N LEU A 882 -17.37 3.29 6.48
CA LEU A 882 -18.18 4.50 6.47
C LEU A 882 -19.38 4.32 7.41
N LEU A 883 -19.41 5.03 8.54
CA LEU A 883 -20.41 4.86 9.59
C LEU A 883 -21.10 6.18 9.94
N ASN A 884 -22.41 6.13 10.14
CA ASN A 884 -23.19 7.24 10.70
C ASN A 884 -23.06 8.54 9.88
N TRP A 885 -23.44 8.49 8.60
CA TRP A 885 -23.37 9.65 7.71
C TRP A 885 -24.73 10.32 7.52
N ASP A 886 -24.74 11.65 7.43
CA ASP A 886 -25.88 12.47 7.01
C ASP A 886 -25.45 13.40 5.88
N ILE A 887 -25.97 13.17 4.68
CA ILE A 887 -25.44 13.70 3.42
C ILE A 887 -26.57 14.35 2.65
N THR A 888 -26.44 15.63 2.31
CA THR A 888 -27.30 16.35 1.37
C THR A 888 -26.49 16.83 0.18
N LEU A 889 -26.88 16.46 -1.04
CA LEU A 889 -26.08 16.73 -2.25
C LEU A 889 -26.86 16.66 -3.57
N GLY A 890 -26.16 16.96 -4.66
CA GLY A 890 -26.69 17.00 -6.03
C GLY A 890 -26.33 15.84 -6.94
N ASP A 891 -25.48 14.90 -6.50
CA ASP A 891 -24.97 13.79 -7.33
C ASP A 891 -24.78 12.47 -6.54
N ASP A 892 -23.70 11.73 -6.70
CA ASP A 892 -23.54 10.40 -6.08
C ASP A 892 -23.36 10.49 -4.56
N CYS A 893 -24.19 9.78 -3.78
CA CYS A 893 -24.07 9.74 -2.32
C CYS A 893 -22.78 9.05 -1.87
N ILE A 894 -22.49 7.91 -2.49
CA ILE A 894 -21.24 7.16 -2.35
C ILE A 894 -20.89 6.68 -3.75
N ALA A 895 -19.66 6.91 -4.19
CA ALA A 895 -19.15 6.45 -5.47
C ALA A 895 -17.99 5.47 -5.25
N ILE A 896 -18.27 4.18 -5.47
CA ILE A 896 -17.26 3.12 -5.46
C ILE A 896 -16.61 3.06 -6.84
N LYS A 897 -15.35 3.48 -6.95
CA LYS A 897 -14.60 3.45 -8.20
C LYS A 897 -13.57 2.31 -8.23
N GLY A 898 -12.92 2.16 -9.39
CA GLY A 898 -12.02 1.06 -9.72
C GLY A 898 -10.95 0.77 -8.65
N ASN A 899 -10.65 -0.51 -8.47
CA ASN A 899 -9.65 -1.01 -7.51
C ASN A 899 -9.98 -0.73 -6.04
N SER A 900 -11.26 -0.53 -5.71
CA SER A 900 -11.73 -0.41 -4.32
C SER A 900 -12.26 -1.75 -3.81
N THR A 901 -11.73 -2.23 -2.69
CA THR A 901 -12.07 -3.54 -2.10
C THR A 901 -12.39 -3.44 -0.61
N ASN A 902 -13.18 -4.38 -0.09
CA ASN A 902 -13.51 -4.46 1.34
C ASN A 902 -14.11 -3.14 1.88
N VAL A 903 -15.13 -2.61 1.21
CA VAL A 903 -15.81 -1.38 1.66
C VAL A 903 -17.06 -1.72 2.44
N TYR A 904 -17.18 -1.19 3.66
CA TYR A 904 -18.33 -1.36 4.52
C TYR A 904 -18.97 0.00 4.83
N ALA A 905 -20.23 0.17 4.46
CA ALA A 905 -21.00 1.39 4.71
C ALA A 905 -22.26 1.07 5.50
N LYS A 906 -22.46 1.72 6.64
CA LYS A 906 -23.62 1.48 7.50
C LYS A 906 -24.21 2.74 8.13
N ASN A 907 -25.54 2.76 8.23
CA ASN A 907 -26.31 3.84 8.87
C ASN A 907 -26.05 5.18 8.19
N ILE A 908 -26.49 5.30 6.94
CA ILE A 908 -26.25 6.48 6.10
C ILE A 908 -27.58 7.05 5.63
N THR A 909 -27.75 8.35 5.77
CA THR A 909 -28.88 9.08 5.20
C THR A 909 -28.40 9.95 4.04
N CYS A 910 -28.95 9.71 2.85
CA CYS A 910 -28.69 10.47 1.63
C CYS A 910 -29.94 11.28 1.28
N THR A 911 -29.83 12.60 1.22
CA THR A 911 -30.89 13.53 0.84
C THR A 911 -30.52 14.21 -0.48
N GLY A 912 -31.26 13.89 -1.54
CA GLY A 912 -30.98 14.37 -2.89
C GLY A 912 -29.89 13.59 -3.63
N GLY A 913 -29.72 13.93 -4.92
CA GLY A 913 -28.65 13.42 -5.78
C GLY A 913 -29.03 12.26 -6.69
N THR A 914 -28.00 11.57 -7.16
CA THR A 914 -28.06 10.48 -8.14
C THR A 914 -28.19 9.12 -7.47
N GLY A 915 -27.62 8.90 -6.27
CA GLY A 915 -27.73 7.64 -5.50
C GLY A 915 -26.38 7.05 -5.13
N ILE A 916 -26.32 5.77 -4.74
CA ILE A 916 -25.02 5.08 -4.54
C ILE A 916 -24.55 4.48 -5.86
N ALA A 917 -23.38 4.93 -6.33
CA ALA A 917 -22.79 4.54 -7.60
C ALA A 917 -21.67 3.52 -7.44
N PHE A 918 -21.67 2.53 -8.33
CA PHE A 918 -20.46 1.79 -8.73
C PHE A 918 -20.05 2.37 -10.08
N GLY A 919 -19.16 3.36 -10.04
CA GLY A 919 -19.12 4.44 -11.02
C GLY A 919 -17.81 4.57 -11.77
N SER A 920 -17.90 4.94 -13.05
CA SER A 920 -16.75 5.14 -13.96
C SER A 920 -15.86 3.91 -14.13
N LEU A 921 -16.43 2.72 -13.99
CA LEU A 921 -15.69 1.47 -14.09
C LEU A 921 -15.31 1.14 -15.53
N GLY A 922 -14.10 0.65 -15.75
CA GLY A 922 -13.58 0.35 -17.09
C GLY A 922 -13.33 1.60 -17.94
N GLN A 923 -13.18 2.77 -17.31
CA GLN A 923 -12.94 4.04 -18.00
C GLN A 923 -11.58 4.09 -18.70
N TYR A 924 -10.56 3.48 -18.10
CA TYR A 924 -9.20 3.56 -18.60
C TYR A 924 -8.91 2.36 -19.51
N TYR A 925 -8.60 2.65 -20.78
CA TYR A 925 -8.35 1.63 -21.80
C TYR A 925 -7.29 0.61 -21.34
N ASN A 926 -7.64 -0.68 -21.40
CA ASN A 926 -6.81 -1.81 -20.97
C ASN A 926 -6.32 -1.79 -19.51
N LEU A 927 -6.75 -0.85 -18.67
CA LEU A 927 -6.52 -0.94 -17.24
C LEU A 927 -7.64 -1.73 -16.59
N TYR A 928 -7.25 -2.78 -15.87
CA TYR A 928 -8.19 -3.63 -15.15
C TYR A 928 -8.63 -2.96 -13.85
N ASP A 929 -9.94 -2.82 -13.69
CA ASP A 929 -10.57 -2.31 -12.48
C ASP A 929 -11.23 -3.47 -11.71
N ASN A 930 -10.72 -3.80 -10.51
CA ASN A 930 -11.32 -4.78 -9.61
C ASN A 930 -12.10 -4.10 -8.48
N VAL A 931 -13.38 -4.42 -8.31
CA VAL A 931 -14.18 -3.96 -7.18
C VAL A 931 -14.75 -5.19 -6.48
N GLU A 932 -14.45 -5.36 -5.19
CA GLU A 932 -14.77 -6.61 -4.50
C GLU A 932 -15.15 -6.41 -3.04
N ASN A 933 -16.09 -7.24 -2.58
CA ASN A 933 -16.51 -7.32 -1.18
C ASN A 933 -17.02 -5.97 -0.63
N ILE A 934 -18.16 -5.53 -1.16
CA ILE A 934 -18.77 -4.25 -0.83
C ILE A 934 -20.08 -4.50 -0.09
N THR A 935 -20.19 -4.01 1.14
CA THR A 935 -21.38 -4.16 1.96
C THR A 935 -21.98 -2.80 2.29
N LEU A 936 -23.24 -2.60 1.91
CA LEU A 936 -24.05 -1.41 2.16
C LEU A 936 -25.24 -1.81 3.03
N GLU A 937 -25.38 -1.23 4.22
CA GLU A 937 -26.38 -1.64 5.20
C GLU A 937 -27.07 -0.46 5.87
N ASP A 938 -28.38 -0.56 6.09
CA ASP A 938 -29.17 0.43 6.84
C ASP A 938 -29.04 1.83 6.20
N ILE A 939 -29.43 1.93 4.93
CA ILE A 939 -29.31 3.16 4.13
C ILE A 939 -30.68 3.79 3.90
N THR A 940 -30.81 5.09 4.17
CA THR A 940 -32.03 5.86 3.93
C THR A 940 -31.82 6.86 2.79
N MET A 941 -32.67 6.81 1.77
CA MET A 941 -32.66 7.69 0.61
C MET A 941 -33.89 8.61 0.67
N ILE A 942 -33.66 9.91 0.78
CA ILE A 942 -34.70 10.94 0.94
C ILE A 942 -34.76 11.81 -0.31
N ARG A 943 -35.94 11.95 -0.90
CA ARG A 943 -36.16 12.95 -1.94
C ARG A 943 -36.31 14.33 -1.30
N PRO A 944 -35.44 15.31 -1.61
CA PRO A 944 -35.55 16.66 -1.08
C PRO A 944 -36.75 17.38 -1.71
N ASP A 945 -37.02 18.61 -1.26
CA ASP A 945 -38.00 19.47 -1.93
C ASP A 945 -37.61 19.61 -3.42
N PRO A 946 -38.42 19.08 -4.36
CA PRO A 946 -38.07 19.06 -5.78
C PRO A 946 -37.97 20.45 -6.39
N THR A 947 -38.49 21.48 -5.71
CA THR A 947 -38.34 22.88 -6.12
C THR A 947 -36.97 23.46 -5.80
N ILE A 948 -36.27 22.91 -4.80
CA ILE A 948 -34.93 23.36 -4.40
C ILE A 948 -33.88 22.46 -5.06
N GLN A 949 -34.08 21.14 -4.99
CA GLN A 949 -33.22 20.14 -5.60
C GLN A 949 -34.07 19.03 -6.23
N PRO A 950 -34.05 18.87 -7.57
CA PRO A 950 -35.07 18.07 -8.25
C PRO A 950 -34.89 16.55 -8.13
N TYR A 951 -33.69 16.08 -7.80
CA TYR A 951 -33.29 14.67 -8.03
C TYR A 951 -33.12 13.85 -6.74
N MET A 952 -33.61 12.61 -6.85
CA MET A 952 -33.18 11.43 -6.13
C MET A 952 -33.33 10.29 -7.15
N GLU A 953 -32.32 10.09 -8.00
CA GLU A 953 -32.49 9.29 -9.22
C GLU A 953 -32.44 7.78 -8.94
N HIS A 954 -31.41 7.32 -8.26
CA HIS A 954 -31.16 5.90 -7.99
C HIS A 954 -31.08 5.59 -6.50
N GLY A 955 -31.41 4.34 -6.14
CA GLY A 955 -31.01 3.80 -4.83
C GLY A 955 -29.56 3.32 -4.90
N VAL A 956 -29.34 2.24 -5.65
CA VAL A 956 -28.00 1.75 -6.00
C VAL A 956 -27.92 1.58 -7.52
N TYR A 957 -26.82 2.02 -8.14
CA TYR A 957 -26.62 1.78 -9.55
C TYR A 957 -25.19 1.45 -9.94
N LEU A 958 -25.04 0.64 -10.98
CA LEU A 958 -23.76 0.19 -11.51
C LEU A 958 -23.61 0.67 -12.95
N LYS A 959 -22.52 1.41 -13.23
CA LYS A 959 -22.19 1.94 -14.55
C LYS A 959 -20.78 1.56 -14.98
N SER A 960 -20.65 0.93 -16.14
CA SER A 960 -19.35 0.76 -16.82
C SER A 960 -19.31 1.48 -18.16
N TRP A 961 -18.10 1.90 -18.55
CA TRP A 961 -17.85 2.47 -19.87
C TRP A 961 -18.02 1.44 -20.98
N THR A 962 -18.39 1.94 -22.16
CA THR A 962 -18.44 1.14 -23.39
C THR A 962 -17.08 0.53 -23.73
N GLY A 963 -17.05 -0.49 -24.59
CA GLY A 963 -15.83 -1.16 -25.01
C GLY A 963 -14.99 -0.39 -26.03
N THR A 964 -15.59 0.60 -26.69
CA THR A 964 -14.89 1.56 -27.54
C THR A 964 -14.26 2.64 -26.67
N THR A 965 -13.00 2.99 -26.90
CA THR A 965 -12.40 4.19 -26.31
C THR A 965 -12.94 5.43 -27.02
N ILE A 966 -13.66 6.27 -26.30
CA ILE A 966 -14.15 7.57 -26.77
C ILE A 966 -13.30 8.62 -26.05
N GLY A 967 -12.48 9.38 -26.77
CA GLY A 967 -11.52 10.35 -26.21
C GLY A 967 -10.71 9.85 -25.02
N PHE A 968 -10.47 10.74 -24.05
CA PHE A 968 -9.64 10.45 -22.88
C PHE A 968 -10.28 10.92 -21.57
N PRO A 969 -10.00 10.23 -20.45
CA PRO A 969 -10.39 10.70 -19.12
C PRO A 969 -9.85 12.10 -18.83
N PRO A 970 -10.56 12.93 -18.04
CA PRO A 970 -11.67 12.53 -17.19
C PRO A 970 -13.07 12.57 -17.79
N ALA A 971 -13.28 13.39 -18.82
CA ALA A 971 -14.58 13.61 -19.43
C ALA A 971 -15.02 12.48 -20.38
N GLU A 972 -14.07 11.76 -20.97
CA GLU A 972 -14.33 10.65 -21.87
C GLU A 972 -13.55 9.39 -21.43
N GLY A 973 -13.62 8.28 -22.16
CA GLY A 973 -12.94 7.03 -21.83
C GLY A 973 -13.54 5.80 -22.52
N GLY A 974 -13.17 4.62 -22.02
CA GLY A 974 -13.72 3.33 -22.45
C GLY A 974 -12.67 2.29 -22.83
N GLY A 975 -13.15 1.05 -23.00
CA GLY A 975 -12.34 -0.11 -23.37
C GLY A 975 -11.51 -0.74 -22.26
N GLY A 976 -11.67 -0.29 -21.01
CA GLY A 976 -11.07 -0.92 -19.82
C GLY A 976 -11.80 -2.21 -19.42
N PRO A 977 -11.08 -3.33 -19.16
CA PRO A 977 -11.65 -4.53 -18.57
C PRO A 977 -11.82 -4.40 -17.05
N GLY A 978 -12.50 -5.35 -16.42
CA GLY A 978 -12.59 -5.41 -14.96
C GLY A 978 -13.77 -6.21 -14.44
N THR A 979 -13.88 -6.32 -13.13
CA THR A 979 -14.93 -7.05 -12.43
C THR A 979 -15.44 -6.31 -11.21
N THR A 980 -16.76 -6.32 -11.00
CA THR A 980 -17.37 -6.05 -9.69
C THR A 980 -17.99 -7.32 -9.15
N THR A 981 -17.58 -7.77 -7.95
CA THR A 981 -18.08 -8.99 -7.30
C THR A 981 -18.29 -8.86 -5.81
N GLY A 982 -19.21 -9.65 -5.24
CA GLY A 982 -19.43 -9.70 -3.78
C GLY A 982 -20.05 -8.42 -3.24
N VAL A 983 -21.04 -7.87 -3.95
CA VAL A 983 -21.78 -6.69 -3.49
C VAL A 983 -23.02 -7.14 -2.72
N ILE A 984 -23.17 -6.66 -1.50
CA ILE A 984 -24.33 -6.87 -0.65
C ILE A 984 -24.91 -5.51 -0.29
N ALA A 985 -26.11 -5.21 -0.77
CA ALA A 985 -26.87 -4.03 -0.37
C ALA A 985 -28.13 -4.47 0.35
N ARG A 986 -28.30 -4.06 1.61
CA ARG A 986 -29.44 -4.49 2.43
C ARG A 986 -30.02 -3.41 3.33
N ASN A 987 -31.30 -3.55 3.63
CA ASN A 987 -32.06 -2.64 4.51
C ASN A 987 -32.06 -1.21 3.99
N PHE A 988 -32.59 -1.01 2.78
CA PHE A 988 -32.74 0.32 2.18
C PHE A 988 -34.15 0.85 2.43
N ASN A 989 -34.26 2.12 2.83
CA ASN A 989 -35.53 2.85 2.93
C ASN A 989 -35.55 3.99 1.91
N LEU A 990 -36.50 3.96 0.98
CA LEU A 990 -36.53 4.83 -0.20
C LEU A 990 -37.72 5.79 -0.17
N ASP A 991 -37.48 7.08 -0.37
CA ASP A 991 -38.52 8.07 -0.60
C ASP A 991 -38.50 8.57 -2.06
N ASN A 992 -39.50 8.13 -2.82
CA ASN A 992 -39.81 8.60 -4.18
C ASN A 992 -38.62 8.60 -5.16
N VAL A 993 -37.76 7.58 -5.03
CA VAL A 993 -36.59 7.34 -5.88
C VAL A 993 -37.02 6.97 -7.30
N THR A 994 -36.31 7.41 -8.34
CA THR A 994 -36.70 7.12 -9.73
C THR A 994 -36.46 5.67 -10.13
N TYR A 995 -35.26 5.15 -9.89
CA TYR A 995 -34.86 3.77 -10.15
C TYR A 995 -34.18 3.18 -8.90
N PRO A 996 -34.88 2.38 -8.08
CA PRO A 996 -34.30 1.79 -6.88
C PRO A 996 -32.98 1.06 -7.12
N ILE A 997 -32.89 0.29 -8.21
CA ILE A 997 -31.68 -0.41 -8.65
C ILE A 997 -31.53 -0.25 -10.18
N GLN A 998 -30.34 0.13 -10.67
CA GLN A 998 -30.07 0.20 -12.11
C GLN A 998 -28.67 -0.33 -12.46
N LEU A 999 -28.54 -1.04 -13.59
CA LEU A 999 -27.27 -1.49 -14.13
C LEU A 999 -27.18 -1.15 -15.60
N TYR A 1000 -26.05 -0.59 -16.04
CA TYR A 1000 -25.77 -0.37 -17.46
C TYR A 1000 -24.27 -0.40 -17.76
N GLN A 1001 -23.93 -0.86 -18.97
CA GLN A 1001 -22.54 -1.04 -19.42
C GLN A 1001 -22.25 -0.26 -20.71
N THR A 1002 -22.99 0.82 -20.92
CA THR A 1002 -22.97 1.60 -22.15
C THR A 1002 -22.75 3.08 -21.84
N ASN A 1003 -22.03 3.40 -20.75
CA ASN A 1003 -21.78 4.79 -20.41
C ASN A 1003 -21.07 5.50 -21.57
N SER A 1004 -21.67 6.61 -22.03
CA SER A 1004 -21.27 7.38 -23.22
C SER A 1004 -21.23 6.61 -24.55
N GLY A 1005 -21.81 5.41 -24.62
CA GLY A 1005 -21.82 4.59 -25.83
C GLY A 1005 -22.79 5.08 -26.91
N HIS A 1006 -22.35 4.99 -28.17
CA HIS A 1006 -23.11 5.30 -29.37
C HIS A 1006 -23.43 4.02 -30.16
N ALA A 1007 -24.38 4.12 -31.09
CA ALA A 1007 -24.71 3.00 -31.96
C ALA A 1007 -23.50 2.57 -32.80
N GLY A 1008 -23.07 1.31 -32.65
CA GLY A 1008 -21.90 0.74 -33.33
C GLY A 1008 -20.66 0.57 -32.45
N ASP A 1009 -20.68 1.07 -31.21
CA ASP A 1009 -19.58 0.86 -30.26
C ASP A 1009 -19.45 -0.59 -29.80
N ALA A 1010 -18.21 -0.97 -29.47
CA ALA A 1010 -17.91 -2.29 -28.94
C ALA A 1010 -18.55 -2.47 -27.55
N PRO A 1011 -19.05 -3.67 -27.20
CA PRO A 1011 -19.56 -3.97 -25.87
C PRO A 1011 -18.52 -3.72 -24.78
N SER A 1012 -18.95 -3.26 -23.59
CA SER A 1012 -18.05 -3.14 -22.43
C SER A 1012 -17.29 -4.44 -22.16
N LYS A 1013 -16.01 -4.32 -21.81
CA LYS A 1013 -15.18 -5.44 -21.34
C LYS A 1013 -15.29 -5.66 -19.83
N TYR A 1014 -16.05 -4.82 -19.13
CA TYR A 1014 -16.25 -4.90 -17.70
C TYR A 1014 -17.33 -5.93 -17.36
N GLN A 1015 -17.23 -6.60 -16.21
CA GLN A 1015 -18.16 -7.65 -15.79
C GLN A 1015 -18.76 -7.34 -14.42
N PHE A 1016 -20.06 -7.59 -14.26
CA PHE A 1016 -20.76 -7.50 -12.99
C PHE A 1016 -21.23 -8.90 -12.58
N GLY A 1017 -20.86 -9.36 -11.38
CA GLY A 1017 -21.26 -10.67 -10.87
C GLY A 1017 -21.45 -10.67 -9.36
N GLY A 1018 -22.19 -11.64 -8.82
CA GLY A 1018 -22.34 -11.82 -7.37
C GLY A 1018 -22.91 -10.58 -6.65
N LEU A 1019 -24.05 -10.08 -7.13
CA LEU A 1019 -24.72 -8.90 -6.61
C LEU A 1019 -25.99 -9.32 -5.85
N THR A 1020 -26.10 -8.88 -4.59
CA THR A 1020 -27.18 -9.24 -3.68
C THR A 1020 -27.88 -7.99 -3.17
N PHE A 1021 -29.19 -7.89 -3.42
CA PHE A 1021 -30.03 -6.77 -2.97
C PHE A 1021 -31.19 -7.31 -2.12
N VAL A 1022 -31.26 -6.89 -0.86
CA VAL A 1022 -32.21 -7.43 0.12
C VAL A 1022 -32.93 -6.32 0.87
N ASN A 1023 -34.25 -6.45 1.05
CA ASN A 1023 -35.03 -5.56 1.91
C ASN A 1023 -34.93 -4.07 1.51
N PHE A 1024 -35.28 -3.77 0.25
CA PHE A 1024 -35.49 -2.40 -0.24
C PHE A 1024 -36.97 -2.06 -0.04
N THR A 1025 -37.26 -1.06 0.78
CA THR A 1025 -38.63 -0.66 1.15
C THR A 1025 -38.86 0.82 0.86
N GLY A 1026 -40.12 1.25 0.65
CA GLY A 1026 -40.46 2.65 0.44
C GLY A 1026 -41.23 2.93 -0.86
N THR A 1027 -41.00 4.08 -1.48
CA THR A 1027 -41.73 4.54 -2.68
C THR A 1027 -40.80 4.85 -3.86
N ALA A 1028 -41.29 4.64 -5.09
CA ALA A 1028 -40.57 4.95 -6.32
C ALA A 1028 -41.46 5.75 -7.30
N SER A 1029 -40.85 6.64 -8.09
CA SER A 1029 -41.57 7.53 -9.02
C SER A 1029 -41.91 6.88 -10.37
N THR A 1030 -41.28 5.75 -10.70
CA THR A 1030 -41.51 5.00 -11.96
C THR A 1030 -42.35 3.73 -11.74
N ASP A 1031 -43.12 3.32 -12.77
CA ASP A 1031 -43.88 2.06 -12.73
C ASP A 1031 -42.94 0.86 -12.90
N LEU A 1032 -42.51 0.28 -11.79
CA LEU A 1032 -41.59 -0.86 -11.72
C LEU A 1032 -42.05 -2.06 -12.56
N ARG A 1033 -43.35 -2.19 -12.85
CA ARG A 1033 -43.93 -3.30 -13.66
C ARG A 1033 -43.70 -3.18 -15.16
N LYS A 1034 -43.29 -2.01 -15.68
CA LYS A 1034 -43.08 -1.78 -17.12
C LYS A 1034 -41.60 -1.79 -17.55
N ASN A 1035 -40.68 -1.62 -16.60
CA ASN A 1035 -39.24 -1.45 -16.86
C ASN A 1035 -38.38 -2.63 -16.40
N SER A 1036 -38.96 -3.72 -15.88
CA SER A 1036 -38.22 -4.87 -15.35
C SER A 1036 -37.39 -5.65 -16.39
N HIS A 1037 -37.55 -5.37 -17.70
CA HIS A 1037 -36.83 -6.04 -18.79
C HIS A 1037 -36.46 -5.12 -19.96
N ARG A 1038 -35.63 -4.10 -19.73
CA ARG A 1038 -34.84 -3.45 -20.81
C ARG A 1038 -33.34 -3.66 -20.57
N THR A 1039 -32.89 -4.90 -20.65
CA THR A 1039 -31.46 -5.24 -20.77
C THR A 1039 -31.08 -5.22 -22.25
N THR A 1040 -30.31 -4.23 -22.70
CA THR A 1040 -29.77 -4.19 -24.08
C THR A 1040 -28.48 -4.98 -24.27
N ALA A 1041 -27.99 -5.70 -23.26
CA ALA A 1041 -26.86 -6.63 -23.39
C ALA A 1041 -27.09 -7.86 -22.50
N GLN A 1042 -27.40 -9.00 -23.11
CA GLN A 1042 -27.87 -10.21 -22.41
C GLN A 1042 -26.73 -11.23 -22.14
N HIS A 1043 -25.46 -10.80 -22.13
CA HIS A 1043 -24.30 -11.70 -22.07
C HIS A 1043 -23.31 -11.44 -20.91
N ALA A 1044 -23.61 -10.59 -19.92
CA ALA A 1044 -22.60 -10.15 -18.94
C ALA A 1044 -23.10 -9.96 -17.48
N ILE A 1045 -24.24 -10.53 -17.09
CA ILE A 1045 -24.76 -10.45 -15.72
C ILE A 1045 -25.01 -11.87 -15.20
N ASP A 1046 -24.14 -12.36 -14.32
CA ASP A 1046 -24.24 -13.67 -13.69
C ASP A 1046 -24.52 -13.54 -12.18
N GLY A 1047 -25.54 -14.26 -11.67
CA GLY A 1047 -25.78 -14.41 -10.23
C GLY A 1047 -26.48 -13.25 -9.51
N LEU A 1048 -27.39 -12.52 -10.18
CA LEU A 1048 -28.22 -11.49 -9.53
C LEU A 1048 -29.29 -12.13 -8.62
N VAL A 1049 -29.26 -11.82 -7.32
CA VAL A 1049 -30.30 -12.20 -6.36
C VAL A 1049 -30.98 -10.93 -5.82
N ALA A 1050 -32.28 -10.80 -6.11
CA ALA A 1050 -33.13 -9.73 -5.57
C ALA A 1050 -34.31 -10.36 -4.82
N SER A 1051 -34.47 -10.04 -3.53
CA SER A 1051 -35.60 -10.49 -2.71
C SER A 1051 -36.06 -9.40 -1.75
N GLY A 1052 -37.36 -9.13 -1.72
CA GLY A 1052 -37.98 -8.02 -0.99
C GLY A 1052 -39.05 -7.36 -1.83
#